data_AF-A0AAW2DIC4-F1
#
_entry.id   AF-A0AAW2DIC4-F1
#
_cell.length_a   1.000
_cell.length_b   1.000
_cell.length_c   1.000
_cell.angle_alpha   90.00
_cell.angle_beta   90.00
_cell.angle_gamma   90.00
#
_symmetry.space_group_name_H-M   'P 1'
#
loop_
_entity.id
_entity.type
_entity.pdbx_description
1 polymer ?
#
loop_
_entity_poly.entity_id
_entity_poly.type
_entity_poly.pdbx_seq_one_letter_code
_entity_poly.pdbx_strand_id
1 'polypeptide(L)'
;MERKHKFLHGTLEATIFYATPYTPLSPFNCIFVRGEPAYVTIEIDDKKVAETSHERDRVWNETIQIPCAHPSNSTIAITMKTAWPCILGKINIQADQILNESSLINGLFPLLKENGTPNPELKLRFMLWFKPAVFEPSWRKILSNGEFQGLRNATFPQRSNCHVTLYQDAHHLYTFQPPFYSCGAPRRLWEDVYNAIEGAKYLIYIAGWSVNPDMVLVRDFQTQIPHAKGVKLGDLLKQKAEEGVAVRIMLWDDETSLTFFKNEGIMRTHDEYALAYFERTKVVCRLCPRLHPMSAPLFSHHQKTITLDTKSQINSSNREIMSFVGGLDLCDGRYDTEQHSLFHNLNMEPHCHDFFQTSIAGASLEKGGPREPWHDAHACIKGEAAWDVLTNFEQRWSKQCDPSLLVPISTLTNLSCQSYSSIPSGRNWNVQVFRSIDHVSASQMFRNLTVEQSIQEAYIQAIRKAERFIYIENQYFIGGCHLWEKDQHSGCRNLIPIEIALKVVNKIKAKESFAVYILIPMWPEGVLESDIVQDILHWTRRTMTMMYKLIGEAIQESGEPGHPREYLNFFCLANREETGKEEVIPPQSPHPETQYWNAQKNRRFMVYVHSKLMIVDDLYILIGSANVNQRSMDGQRDTEIAIGCYQSQSDKDKMSRGDIHAYRMSLWYEHTKCADQELFQDPQSLECVQKMCSIGDQMWKVYSGEDLVDMEGVHLVTYPMNVTQNGTVEDLTDNEGNFPDTRTQVKGKRSMLLPPVFTT
;
A
#
# COMPACT_ATOMS: atom_id res chain seq x y z
N MET A 1 -7.93 15.57 -38.19
CA MET A 1 -6.54 15.31 -37.79
C MET A 1 -6.54 13.99 -37.03
N GLU A 2 -5.85 12.97 -37.54
CA GLU A 2 -5.70 11.68 -36.84
C GLU A 2 -5.12 11.92 -35.45
N ARG A 3 -5.83 11.50 -34.40
CA ARG A 3 -5.36 11.61 -33.02
C ARG A 3 -4.15 10.69 -32.85
N LYS A 4 -2.94 11.22 -32.96
CA LYS A 4 -1.72 10.49 -32.56
C LYS A 4 -1.83 10.14 -31.07
N HIS A 5 -1.84 8.85 -30.76
CA HIS A 5 -1.73 8.38 -29.38
C HIS A 5 -0.39 8.85 -28.80
N LYS A 6 -0.43 9.66 -27.72
CA LYS A 6 0.79 10.16 -27.03
C LYS A 6 1.47 9.12 -26.14
N PHE A 7 0.75 8.05 -25.79
CA PHE A 7 1.21 7.04 -24.84
C PHE A 7 0.87 5.63 -25.31
N LEU A 8 1.79 4.69 -25.07
CA LEU A 8 1.53 3.26 -24.97
C LEU A 8 0.81 2.99 -23.64
N HIS A 9 -0.48 3.32 -23.59
CA HIS A 9 -1.35 3.15 -22.43
C HIS A 9 -2.32 1.99 -22.62
N GLY A 10 -2.12 0.90 -21.90
CA GLY A 10 -2.88 -0.34 -22.08
C GLY A 10 -2.19 -1.56 -21.52
N THR A 11 -2.52 -2.72 -22.07
CA THR A 11 -1.93 -4.00 -21.68
C THR A 11 -1.24 -4.62 -22.89
N LEU A 12 0.06 -4.86 -22.78
CA LEU A 12 0.83 -5.61 -23.75
C LEU A 12 0.82 -7.09 -23.35
N GLU A 13 0.13 -7.91 -24.13
CA GLU A 13 0.11 -9.36 -23.95
C GLU A 13 1.20 -10.00 -24.82
N ALA A 14 2.18 -10.61 -24.18
CA ALA A 14 3.33 -11.22 -24.83
C ALA A 14 3.32 -12.73 -24.61
N THR A 15 3.19 -13.52 -25.68
CA THR A 15 3.33 -14.97 -25.63
C THR A 15 4.65 -15.40 -26.25
N ILE A 16 5.52 -16.00 -25.44
CA ILE A 16 6.81 -16.53 -25.86
C ILE A 16 6.67 -18.05 -26.01
N PHE A 17 6.84 -18.57 -27.24
CA PHE A 17 6.62 -19.98 -27.53
C PHE A 17 7.91 -20.79 -27.43
N TYR A 18 8.83 -20.59 -28.38
CA TYR A 18 10.10 -21.32 -28.44
C TYR A 18 11.15 -20.55 -29.25
N ALA A 19 12.41 -20.92 -29.08
CA ALA A 19 13.51 -20.48 -29.94
C ALA A 19 14.10 -21.65 -30.74
N THR A 20 14.78 -21.37 -31.85
CA THR A 20 15.51 -22.41 -32.58
C THR A 20 16.60 -23.03 -31.71
N PRO A 21 16.85 -24.35 -31.84
CA PRO A 21 17.99 -24.98 -31.18
C PRO A 21 19.28 -24.28 -31.60
N TYR A 22 20.09 -23.87 -30.61
CA TYR A 22 21.33 -23.15 -30.88
C TYR A 22 22.35 -23.46 -29.80
N THR A 23 23.53 -23.92 -30.20
CA THR A 23 24.61 -24.25 -29.27
C THR A 23 25.68 -23.18 -29.42
N PRO A 24 25.88 -22.30 -28.42
CA PRO A 24 26.92 -21.28 -28.53
C PRO A 24 28.30 -21.95 -28.66
N LEU A 25 29.15 -21.40 -29.52
CA LEU A 25 30.56 -21.76 -29.61
C LEU A 25 31.31 -21.14 -28.41
N SER A 26 31.28 -21.79 -27.25
CA SER A 26 32.07 -21.40 -26.08
C SER A 26 33.33 -22.27 -25.96
N PRO A 27 34.50 -21.70 -25.58
CA PRO A 27 35.70 -22.48 -25.29
C PRO A 27 35.55 -23.43 -24.08
N PHE A 28 34.45 -23.33 -23.31
CA PHE A 28 34.15 -24.16 -22.14
C PHE A 28 33.09 -25.26 -22.38
N ASN A 29 32.79 -25.59 -23.64
CA ASN A 29 31.79 -26.61 -24.03
C ASN A 29 32.03 -28.03 -23.46
N CYS A 30 33.12 -28.27 -22.73
CA CYS A 30 33.42 -29.56 -22.10
C CYS A 30 32.73 -29.80 -20.74
N ILE A 31 32.02 -28.81 -20.16
CA ILE A 31 31.47 -28.95 -18.78
C ILE A 31 29.94 -29.18 -18.76
N PHE A 32 29.19 -28.75 -19.78
CA PHE A 32 27.72 -28.83 -19.77
C PHE A 32 27.16 -29.69 -20.92
N VAL A 33 27.02 -31.00 -20.67
CA VAL A 33 26.50 -32.01 -21.61
C VAL A 33 25.05 -31.75 -22.10
N ARG A 34 24.30 -30.83 -21.45
CA ARG A 34 22.88 -30.52 -21.77
C ARG A 34 22.59 -29.04 -22.10
N GLY A 35 23.60 -28.20 -22.32
CA GLY A 35 23.41 -26.76 -22.56
C GLY A 35 22.94 -25.97 -21.33
N GLU A 36 23.22 -24.66 -21.31
CA GLU A 36 22.74 -23.76 -20.27
C GLU A 36 21.26 -23.38 -20.49
N PRO A 37 20.46 -23.25 -19.42
CA PRO A 37 19.08 -22.78 -19.53
C PRO A 37 19.04 -21.33 -20.03
N ALA A 38 18.10 -21.06 -20.93
CA ALA A 38 17.87 -19.75 -21.51
C ALA A 38 16.51 -19.20 -21.06
N TYR A 39 16.39 -17.88 -21.11
CA TYR A 39 15.16 -17.17 -20.79
C TYR A 39 15.03 -15.93 -21.66
N VAL A 40 13.82 -15.41 -21.76
CA VAL A 40 13.48 -14.19 -22.50
C VAL A 40 13.05 -13.11 -21.52
N THR A 41 13.65 -11.92 -21.66
CA THR A 41 13.23 -10.70 -20.95
C THR A 41 12.56 -9.74 -21.92
N ILE A 42 11.50 -9.08 -21.47
CA ILE A 42 10.88 -7.97 -22.17
C ILE A 42 11.25 -6.69 -21.43
N GLU A 43 11.78 -5.73 -22.17
CA GLU A 43 12.24 -4.43 -21.68
C GLU A 43 11.46 -3.32 -22.40
N ILE A 44 11.07 -2.26 -21.69
CA ILE A 44 10.57 -1.01 -22.29
C ILE A 44 11.58 0.08 -21.92
N ASP A 45 12.15 0.75 -22.93
CA ASP A 45 13.22 1.76 -22.76
C ASP A 45 14.37 1.26 -21.86
N ASP A 46 14.86 0.05 -22.18
CA ASP A 46 15.93 -0.68 -21.49
C ASP A 46 15.63 -1.01 -20.01
N LYS A 47 14.35 -0.96 -19.60
CA LYS A 47 13.90 -1.38 -18.28
C LYS A 47 13.13 -2.68 -18.38
N LYS A 48 13.61 -3.72 -17.68
CA LYS A 48 12.92 -5.02 -17.59
C LYS A 48 11.52 -4.83 -17.01
N VAL A 49 10.50 -5.30 -17.74
CA VAL A 49 9.09 -5.29 -17.33
C VAL A 49 8.50 -6.70 -17.23
N ALA A 50 9.14 -7.70 -17.85
CA ALA A 50 8.77 -9.10 -17.74
C ALA A 50 9.94 -10.03 -18.01
N GLU A 51 9.83 -11.26 -17.52
CA GLU A 51 10.79 -12.33 -17.68
C GLU A 51 10.04 -13.66 -17.74
N THR A 52 10.51 -14.57 -18.59
CA THR A 52 10.00 -15.95 -18.70
C THR A 52 10.77 -16.90 -17.79
N SER A 53 10.29 -18.13 -17.64
CA SER A 53 11.04 -19.17 -16.93
C SER A 53 12.35 -19.54 -17.64
N HIS A 54 13.25 -20.22 -16.90
CA HIS A 54 14.56 -20.63 -17.38
C HIS A 54 14.50 -22.04 -17.97
N GLU A 55 14.48 -22.14 -19.29
CA GLU A 55 14.26 -23.40 -20.01
C GLU A 55 15.47 -23.85 -20.82
N ARG A 56 15.81 -25.14 -20.72
CA ARG A 56 16.99 -25.72 -21.40
C ARG A 56 16.72 -26.06 -22.86
N ASP A 57 15.52 -26.53 -23.16
CA ASP A 57 15.06 -26.83 -24.52
C ASP A 57 14.57 -25.58 -25.26
N ARG A 58 14.48 -24.44 -24.56
CA ARG A 58 14.02 -23.14 -25.08
C ARG A 58 12.59 -23.20 -25.59
N VAL A 59 11.76 -23.93 -24.88
CA VAL A 59 10.32 -23.99 -25.09
C VAL A 59 9.64 -23.46 -23.82
N TRP A 60 9.05 -22.26 -23.92
CA TRP A 60 8.43 -21.58 -22.78
C TRP A 60 6.91 -21.77 -22.80
N ASN A 61 6.26 -21.48 -23.93
CA ASN A 61 4.80 -21.41 -24.05
C ASN A 61 4.14 -20.56 -22.95
N GLU A 62 4.77 -19.44 -22.62
CA GLU A 62 4.35 -18.53 -21.54
C GLU A 62 3.68 -17.29 -22.12
N THR A 63 2.52 -16.93 -21.57
CA THR A 63 1.84 -15.66 -21.86
C THR A 63 1.94 -14.73 -20.65
N ILE A 64 2.50 -13.55 -20.88
CA ILE A 64 2.71 -12.52 -19.85
C ILE A 64 1.88 -11.29 -20.22
N GLN A 65 1.17 -10.73 -19.24
CA GLN A 65 0.43 -9.48 -19.40
C GLN A 65 1.21 -8.35 -18.74
N ILE A 66 1.56 -7.34 -19.53
CA ILE A 66 2.41 -6.22 -19.10
C ILE A 66 1.58 -4.95 -19.13
N PRO A 67 1.23 -4.37 -17.97
CA PRO A 67 0.65 -3.04 -17.91
C PRO A 67 1.63 -2.01 -18.47
N CYS A 68 1.15 -1.19 -19.40
CA CYS A 68 1.94 -0.15 -20.05
C CYS A 68 1.31 1.23 -19.78
N ALA A 69 2.15 2.18 -19.39
CA ALA A 69 1.85 3.61 -19.35
C ALA A 69 3.13 4.39 -19.68
N HIS A 70 3.59 4.24 -20.93
CA HIS A 70 4.88 4.75 -21.42
C HIS A 70 4.68 5.70 -22.60
N PRO A 71 5.64 6.59 -22.92
CA PRO A 71 5.58 7.42 -24.12
C PRO A 71 5.34 6.61 -25.41
N SER A 72 4.68 7.21 -26.39
CA SER A 72 4.40 6.55 -27.68
C SER A 72 5.66 6.21 -28.50
N ASN A 73 6.79 6.86 -28.22
CA ASN A 73 8.08 6.62 -28.86
C ASN A 73 8.98 5.65 -28.08
N SER A 74 8.45 4.97 -27.06
CA SER A 74 9.21 3.97 -26.31
C SER A 74 9.60 2.77 -27.18
N THR A 75 10.74 2.16 -26.87
CA THR A 75 11.23 0.95 -27.53
C THR A 75 10.93 -0.28 -26.68
N ILE A 76 10.20 -1.24 -27.26
CA ILE A 76 9.96 -2.56 -26.68
C ILE A 76 11.06 -3.50 -27.18
N ALA A 77 11.79 -4.06 -26.24
CA ALA A 77 12.95 -4.90 -26.46
C ALA A 77 12.67 -6.31 -25.95
N ILE A 78 12.68 -7.31 -26.85
CA ILE A 78 12.60 -8.72 -26.49
C ILE A 78 14.01 -9.31 -26.58
N THR A 79 14.59 -9.66 -25.45
CA THR A 79 16.00 -10.07 -25.35
C THR A 79 16.08 -11.50 -24.81
N MET A 80 16.78 -12.38 -25.52
CA MET A 80 17.04 -13.75 -25.04
C MET A 80 18.41 -13.81 -24.36
N LYS A 81 18.46 -14.41 -23.16
CA LYS A 81 19.62 -14.45 -22.26
C LYS A 81 19.85 -15.87 -21.75
N THR A 82 21.01 -16.12 -21.13
CA THR A 82 21.38 -17.39 -20.45
C THR A 82 21.66 -17.15 -18.97
N ALA A 83 21.77 -18.22 -18.17
CA ALA A 83 21.92 -18.14 -16.71
C ALA A 83 23.15 -17.34 -16.25
N TRP A 84 24.24 -17.37 -17.02
CA TRP A 84 25.25 -16.31 -17.00
C TRP A 84 24.80 -15.23 -17.97
N PRO A 85 24.79 -13.93 -17.63
CA PRO A 85 24.07 -12.89 -18.37
C PRO A 85 24.74 -12.56 -19.73
N CYS A 86 24.74 -13.52 -20.63
CA CYS A 86 25.17 -13.43 -22.01
C CYS A 86 23.91 -13.24 -22.86
N ILE A 87 23.85 -12.10 -23.54
CA ILE A 87 22.78 -11.77 -24.47
C ILE A 87 22.98 -12.62 -25.72
N LEU A 88 22.06 -13.55 -25.98
CA LEU A 88 22.08 -14.37 -27.18
C LEU A 88 21.56 -13.61 -28.40
N GLY A 89 20.63 -12.68 -28.16
CA GLY A 89 20.19 -11.69 -29.13
C GLY A 89 18.92 -10.94 -28.71
N LYS A 90 18.59 -9.88 -29.44
CA LYS A 90 17.52 -8.92 -29.11
C LYS A 90 16.68 -8.57 -30.33
N ILE A 91 15.41 -8.26 -30.12
CA ILE A 91 14.50 -7.69 -31.11
C ILE A 91 13.95 -6.38 -30.54
N ASN A 92 14.00 -5.31 -31.33
CA ASN A 92 13.46 -4.00 -30.95
C ASN A 92 12.22 -3.69 -31.79
N ILE A 93 11.16 -3.27 -31.13
CA ILE A 93 9.88 -2.88 -31.72
C ILE A 93 9.58 -1.48 -31.21
N GLN A 94 9.33 -0.54 -32.10
CA GLN A 94 8.92 0.80 -31.70
C GLN A 94 7.44 0.77 -31.29
N ALA A 95 7.10 1.40 -30.16
CA ALA A 95 5.74 1.38 -29.64
C ALA A 95 4.73 1.97 -30.62
N ASP A 96 5.12 2.98 -31.40
CA ASP A 96 4.28 3.60 -32.43
C ASP A 96 3.76 2.61 -33.50
N GLN A 97 4.49 1.52 -33.75
CA GLN A 97 4.09 0.45 -34.68
C GLN A 97 2.88 -0.36 -34.19
N ILE A 98 2.59 -0.34 -32.89
CA ILE A 98 1.53 -1.15 -32.27
C ILE A 98 0.41 -0.33 -31.60
N LEU A 99 0.46 1.01 -31.70
CA LEU A 99 -0.54 1.90 -31.10
C LEU A 99 -1.85 1.98 -31.90
N ASN A 100 -1.82 1.71 -33.21
CA ASN A 100 -2.98 1.85 -34.09
C ASN A 100 -3.74 0.52 -34.16
N GLU A 101 -4.92 0.44 -33.51
CA GLU A 101 -5.87 -0.68 -33.50
C GLU A 101 -5.28 -2.09 -33.32
N SER A 102 -5.45 -2.71 -32.14
CA SER A 102 -5.17 -4.14 -31.82
C SER A 102 -4.10 -4.80 -32.69
N SER A 103 -2.92 -4.17 -32.79
CA SER A 103 -1.87 -4.63 -33.69
C SER A 103 -1.29 -5.94 -33.13
N LEU A 104 -1.35 -6.99 -33.94
CA LEU A 104 -0.86 -8.32 -33.61
C LEU A 104 0.47 -8.55 -34.34
N ILE A 105 1.58 -8.59 -33.60
CA ILE A 105 2.85 -9.06 -34.13
C ILE A 105 2.94 -10.54 -33.82
N ASN A 106 2.92 -11.38 -34.85
CA ASN A 106 2.92 -12.82 -34.71
C ASN A 106 3.85 -13.43 -35.76
N GLY A 107 4.99 -13.97 -35.33
CA GLY A 107 5.95 -14.56 -36.26
C GLY A 107 7.10 -15.31 -35.59
N LEU A 108 7.98 -15.85 -36.42
CA LEU A 108 9.28 -16.40 -36.05
C LEU A 108 10.34 -15.42 -36.56
N PHE A 109 10.97 -14.68 -35.66
CA PHE A 109 11.83 -13.55 -36.02
C PHE A 109 13.30 -13.86 -35.70
N PRO A 110 14.25 -13.50 -36.58
CA PRO A 110 15.68 -13.62 -36.26
C PRO A 110 16.06 -12.64 -35.15
N LEU A 111 16.84 -13.11 -34.17
CA LEU A 111 17.39 -12.24 -33.13
C LEU A 111 18.58 -11.44 -33.68
N LEU A 112 18.72 -10.19 -33.28
CA LEU A 112 19.89 -9.37 -33.59
C LEU A 112 21.00 -9.64 -32.58
N LYS A 113 22.24 -9.78 -33.05
CA LYS A 113 23.46 -9.80 -32.22
C LYS A 113 23.71 -8.40 -31.61
N GLU A 114 24.60 -8.29 -30.64
CA GLU A 114 24.96 -6.99 -30.02
C GLU A 114 25.44 -5.93 -31.05
N ASN A 115 26.08 -6.36 -32.14
CA ASN A 115 26.50 -5.48 -33.23
C ASN A 115 25.36 -5.08 -34.20
N GLY A 116 24.10 -5.42 -33.89
CA GLY A 116 22.92 -5.12 -34.71
C GLY A 116 22.72 -6.03 -35.93
N THR A 117 23.60 -7.00 -36.18
CA THR A 117 23.44 -7.93 -37.31
C THR A 117 22.50 -9.09 -36.96
N PRO A 118 21.62 -9.53 -37.89
CA PRO A 118 20.76 -10.69 -37.65
C PRO A 118 21.59 -11.97 -37.40
N ASN A 119 21.19 -12.75 -36.40
CA ASN A 119 21.71 -14.09 -36.18
C ASN A 119 20.90 -15.08 -37.04
N PRO A 120 21.47 -15.67 -38.11
CA PRO A 120 20.73 -16.54 -39.02
C PRO A 120 20.28 -17.86 -38.37
N GLU A 121 20.98 -18.30 -37.33
CA GLU A 121 20.74 -19.58 -36.64
C GLU A 121 19.77 -19.46 -35.46
N LEU A 122 19.50 -18.22 -35.01
CA LEU A 122 18.77 -17.97 -33.78
C LEU A 122 17.51 -17.14 -34.04
N LYS A 123 16.36 -17.81 -34.05
CA LYS A 123 15.04 -17.20 -34.24
C LYS A 123 14.16 -17.46 -33.03
N LEU A 124 13.36 -16.47 -32.66
CA LEU A 124 12.41 -16.54 -31.55
C LEU A 124 10.97 -16.49 -32.09
N ARG A 125 10.15 -17.46 -31.70
CA ARG A 125 8.71 -17.49 -31.97
C ARG A 125 7.99 -16.79 -30.83
N PHE A 126 7.37 -15.66 -31.12
CA PHE A 126 6.53 -14.95 -30.15
C PHE A 126 5.29 -14.34 -30.82
N MET A 127 4.35 -13.96 -29.97
CA MET A 127 3.18 -13.15 -30.30
C MET A 127 3.11 -11.98 -29.34
N LEU A 128 3.01 -10.75 -29.86
CA LEU A 128 2.71 -9.54 -29.09
C LEU A 128 1.37 -8.99 -29.54
N TRP A 129 0.51 -8.71 -28.57
CA TRP A 129 -0.77 -8.06 -28.81
C TRP A 129 -0.95 -6.91 -27.83
N PHE A 130 -1.08 -5.70 -28.34
CA PHE A 130 -1.37 -4.53 -27.53
C PHE A 130 -2.88 -4.25 -27.47
N LYS A 131 -3.40 -4.14 -26.25
CA LYS A 131 -4.77 -3.76 -25.94
C LYS A 131 -4.76 -2.35 -25.34
N PRO A 132 -5.14 -1.31 -26.08
CA PRO A 132 -5.22 0.03 -25.53
C PRO A 132 -6.21 0.07 -24.37
N ALA A 133 -5.85 0.78 -23.29
CA ALA A 133 -6.61 0.77 -22.05
C ALA A 133 -8.07 1.22 -22.30
N VAL A 134 -8.26 2.24 -23.13
CA VAL A 134 -9.57 2.81 -23.49
C VAL A 134 -10.55 1.86 -24.17
N PHE A 135 -10.05 0.79 -24.77
CA PHE A 135 -10.86 -0.22 -25.48
C PHE A 135 -11.06 -1.49 -24.64
N GLU A 136 -10.45 -1.59 -23.47
CA GLU A 136 -10.73 -2.72 -22.59
C GLU A 136 -12.20 -2.65 -22.13
N PRO A 137 -12.98 -3.75 -22.22
CA PRO A 137 -14.36 -3.77 -21.76
C PRO A 137 -14.54 -3.32 -20.29
N SER A 138 -13.49 -3.49 -19.48
CA SER A 138 -13.40 -3.05 -18.08
C SER A 138 -13.09 -1.56 -17.89
N TRP A 139 -12.73 -0.80 -18.93
CA TRP A 139 -12.20 0.57 -18.83
C TRP A 139 -13.16 1.61 -18.23
N ARG A 140 -14.46 1.29 -18.12
CA ARG A 140 -15.49 2.25 -17.72
C ARG A 140 -16.35 1.84 -16.54
N LYS A 141 -16.29 0.59 -16.09
CA LYS A 141 -17.16 0.10 -15.02
C LYS A 141 -16.41 -0.85 -14.12
N ILE A 142 -16.35 -0.50 -12.85
CA ILE A 142 -15.72 -1.34 -11.83
C ILE A 142 -16.46 -2.67 -11.63
N LEU A 143 -17.79 -2.62 -11.63
CA LEU A 143 -18.65 -3.81 -11.66
C LEU A 143 -19.28 -3.94 -13.04
N SER A 144 -18.97 -5.04 -13.75
CA SER A 144 -19.61 -5.41 -15.01
C SER A 144 -20.63 -6.52 -14.72
N ASN A 145 -21.90 -6.30 -15.04
CA ASN A 145 -23.01 -7.18 -14.66
C ASN A 145 -23.08 -7.47 -13.14
N GLY A 146 -22.65 -6.52 -12.30
CA GLY A 146 -22.63 -6.66 -10.84
C GLY A 146 -21.40 -7.39 -10.27
N GLU A 147 -20.44 -7.76 -11.11
CA GLU A 147 -19.23 -8.48 -10.70
C GLU A 147 -17.95 -7.72 -11.05
N PHE A 148 -16.99 -7.74 -10.12
CA PHE A 148 -15.62 -7.37 -10.42
C PHE A 148 -14.90 -8.63 -10.90
N GLN A 149 -14.33 -8.59 -12.10
CA GLN A 149 -13.41 -9.65 -12.53
C GLN A 149 -12.05 -9.42 -11.86
N GLY A 150 -11.78 -10.18 -10.80
CA GLY A 150 -10.49 -10.21 -10.12
C GLY A 150 -9.32 -10.58 -11.03
N LEU A 151 -8.09 -10.45 -10.52
CA LEU A 151 -6.88 -10.79 -11.25
C LEU A 151 -6.78 -12.29 -11.43
N ARG A 152 -6.71 -12.76 -12.68
CA ARG A 152 -6.60 -14.21 -12.99
C ARG A 152 -5.20 -14.78 -12.75
N ASN A 153 -4.18 -13.93 -12.74
CA ASN A 153 -2.78 -14.34 -12.64
C ASN A 153 -2.18 -14.09 -11.24
N ALA A 154 -2.98 -13.65 -10.27
CA ALA A 154 -2.56 -13.58 -8.87
C ALA A 154 -2.50 -14.98 -8.24
N THR A 155 -1.68 -15.17 -7.21
CA THR A 155 -1.56 -16.48 -6.52
C THR A 155 -2.89 -16.93 -5.93
N PHE A 156 -3.65 -16.00 -5.36
CA PHE A 156 -4.93 -16.28 -4.74
C PHE A 156 -6.09 -15.85 -5.65
N PRO A 157 -7.07 -16.74 -5.89
CA PRO A 157 -8.24 -16.38 -6.68
C PRO A 157 -9.17 -15.46 -5.88
N GLN A 158 -10.07 -14.78 -6.57
CA GLN A 158 -11.18 -14.10 -5.90
C GLN A 158 -12.09 -15.14 -5.23
N ARG A 159 -12.42 -14.89 -3.96
CA ARG A 159 -13.29 -15.71 -3.13
C ARG A 159 -14.64 -15.04 -2.94
N SER A 160 -15.71 -15.74 -3.28
CA SER A 160 -17.06 -15.42 -2.83
C SER A 160 -17.26 -15.91 -1.39
N ASN A 161 -18.40 -15.59 -0.75
CA ASN A 161 -18.72 -16.06 0.61
C ASN A 161 -17.77 -15.51 1.69
N CYS A 162 -17.39 -14.25 1.58
CA CYS A 162 -16.57 -13.57 2.57
C CYS A 162 -17.41 -12.60 3.41
N HIS A 163 -16.90 -12.28 4.59
CA HIS A 163 -17.34 -11.15 5.39
C HIS A 163 -16.11 -10.28 5.66
N VAL A 164 -16.25 -8.97 5.48
CA VAL A 164 -15.19 -8.00 5.75
C VAL A 164 -15.70 -7.00 6.79
N THR A 165 -14.88 -6.73 7.79
CA THR A 165 -15.04 -5.60 8.71
C THR A 165 -13.91 -4.62 8.43
N LEU A 166 -14.26 -3.38 8.14
CA LEU A 166 -13.31 -2.29 7.89
C LEU A 166 -13.10 -1.51 9.18
N TYR A 167 -11.84 -1.19 9.49
CA TYR A 167 -11.42 -0.44 10.66
C TYR A 167 -10.66 0.80 10.23
N GLN A 168 -11.16 1.92 10.74
CA GLN A 168 -10.50 3.21 10.76
C GLN A 168 -9.84 3.30 12.15
N ASP A 169 -8.54 3.54 12.17
CA ASP A 169 -7.69 3.54 13.36
C ASP A 169 -7.70 2.26 14.20
N ALA A 170 -6.93 2.29 15.28
CA ALA A 170 -6.89 1.22 16.28
C ALA A 170 -8.15 1.17 17.15
N HIS A 171 -8.73 2.33 17.46
CA HIS A 171 -9.87 2.47 18.36
C HIS A 171 -10.73 3.69 18.02
N HIS A 172 -11.97 3.70 18.51
CA HIS A 172 -12.87 4.85 18.45
C HIS A 172 -13.58 5.03 19.78
N LEU A 173 -13.68 6.27 20.25
CA LEU A 173 -14.41 6.58 21.46
C LEU A 173 -15.91 6.39 21.27
N TYR A 174 -16.63 6.03 22.32
CA TYR A 174 -18.11 5.90 22.28
C TYR A 174 -18.83 7.21 21.98
N THR A 175 -18.15 8.34 22.20
CA THR A 175 -18.62 9.69 21.89
C THR A 175 -18.54 10.02 20.40
N PHE A 176 -17.75 9.29 19.62
CA PHE A 176 -17.71 9.47 18.18
C PHE A 176 -18.94 8.84 17.54
N GLN A 177 -19.87 9.71 17.16
CA GLN A 177 -21.15 9.35 16.60
C GLN A 177 -21.33 10.06 15.25
N PRO A 178 -20.60 9.64 14.21
CA PRO A 178 -20.87 10.12 12.85
C PRO A 178 -22.33 9.81 12.50
N PRO A 179 -22.95 10.53 11.55
CA PRO A 179 -24.34 10.28 11.15
C PRO A 179 -24.55 8.81 10.74
N PHE A 180 -25.07 8.00 11.67
CA PHE A 180 -25.04 6.53 11.58
C PHE A 180 -25.78 5.98 10.36
N TYR A 181 -26.83 6.68 9.90
CA TYR A 181 -27.58 6.30 8.71
C TYR A 181 -26.70 6.27 7.44
N SER A 182 -25.65 7.11 7.41
CA SER A 182 -24.75 7.22 6.27
C SER A 182 -23.38 6.59 6.50
N CYS A 183 -22.88 6.56 7.74
CA CYS A 183 -21.51 6.13 8.05
C CYS A 183 -21.41 4.72 8.67
N GLY A 184 -22.52 4.17 9.16
CA GLY A 184 -22.48 2.99 10.02
C GLY A 184 -21.83 3.30 11.39
N ALA A 185 -21.76 2.30 12.27
CA ALA A 185 -21.09 2.46 13.56
C ALA A 185 -19.58 2.21 13.40
N PRO A 186 -18.72 3.15 13.83
CA PRO A 186 -17.27 2.95 13.88
C PRO A 186 -16.92 1.69 14.66
N ARG A 187 -15.90 0.98 14.19
CA ARG A 187 -15.43 -0.29 14.76
C ARG A 187 -14.15 -0.06 15.55
N ARG A 188 -13.86 -0.94 16.51
CA ARG A 188 -12.71 -0.86 17.41
C ARG A 188 -11.79 -2.04 17.12
N LEU A 189 -10.76 -1.80 16.31
CA LEU A 189 -9.88 -2.87 15.84
C LEU A 189 -9.25 -3.62 17.00
N TRP A 190 -8.64 -2.92 17.95
CA TRP A 190 -7.84 -3.57 18.98
C TRP A 190 -8.69 -4.31 20.02
N GLU A 191 -9.93 -3.87 20.27
CA GLU A 191 -10.90 -4.66 21.04
C GLU A 191 -11.29 -5.95 20.30
N ASP A 192 -11.52 -5.86 18.98
CA ASP A 192 -11.85 -7.03 18.16
C ASP A 192 -10.66 -8.01 18.05
N VAL A 193 -9.43 -7.50 17.94
CA VAL A 193 -8.20 -8.31 17.96
C VAL A 193 -8.03 -8.99 19.33
N TYR A 194 -8.23 -8.27 20.44
CA TYR A 194 -8.16 -8.85 21.78
C TYR A 194 -9.15 -10.01 21.92
N ASN A 195 -10.43 -9.76 21.59
CA ASN A 195 -11.48 -10.77 21.65
C ASN A 195 -11.18 -11.98 20.76
N ALA A 196 -10.60 -11.75 19.59
CA ALA A 196 -10.23 -12.79 18.65
C ALA A 196 -9.10 -13.68 19.21
N ILE A 197 -8.05 -13.09 19.78
CA ILE A 197 -6.94 -13.80 20.43
C ILE A 197 -7.44 -14.59 21.65
N GLU A 198 -8.21 -13.94 22.53
CA GLU A 198 -8.79 -14.57 23.72
C GLU A 198 -9.67 -15.78 23.33
N GLY A 199 -10.47 -15.61 22.28
CA GLY A 199 -11.40 -16.61 21.78
C GLY A 199 -10.77 -17.77 21.00
N ALA A 200 -9.51 -17.68 20.57
CA ALA A 200 -8.81 -18.69 19.76
C ALA A 200 -8.64 -20.03 20.52
N LYS A 201 -8.68 -21.15 19.79
CA LYS A 201 -8.61 -22.51 20.36
C LYS A 201 -7.61 -23.43 19.69
N TYR A 202 -7.19 -23.15 18.46
CA TYR A 202 -6.27 -24.01 17.71
C TYR A 202 -4.98 -23.29 17.33
N LEU A 203 -5.07 -22.10 16.74
CA LEU A 203 -3.90 -21.37 16.24
C LEU A 203 -4.04 -19.86 16.36
N ILE A 204 -2.91 -19.20 16.56
CA ILE A 204 -2.73 -17.74 16.46
C ILE A 204 -1.40 -17.50 15.73
N TYR A 205 -1.48 -17.07 14.47
CA TYR A 205 -0.33 -16.77 13.62
C TYR A 205 -0.24 -15.28 13.38
N ILE A 206 0.90 -14.68 13.72
CA ILE A 206 1.13 -13.24 13.62
C ILE A 206 2.35 -13.01 12.74
N ALA A 207 2.19 -12.22 11.67
CA ALA A 207 3.31 -11.64 10.93
C ALA A 207 3.27 -10.12 11.11
N GLY A 208 4.41 -9.52 11.41
CA GLY A 208 4.51 -8.08 11.60
C GLY A 208 5.89 -7.57 11.20
N TRP A 209 5.93 -6.29 10.83
CA TRP A 209 7.19 -5.57 10.69
C TRP A 209 7.81 -5.34 12.07
N SER A 210 6.98 -5.09 13.08
CA SER A 210 7.38 -5.01 14.49
C SER A 210 6.24 -5.49 15.38
N VAL A 211 6.57 -6.11 16.52
CA VAL A 211 5.60 -6.48 17.56
C VAL A 211 6.20 -6.13 18.92
N ASN A 212 5.48 -5.35 19.71
CA ASN A 212 5.84 -5.10 21.11
C ASN A 212 4.99 -5.98 22.05
N PRO A 213 5.59 -6.96 22.76
CA PRO A 213 4.87 -7.78 23.73
C PRO A 213 4.27 -6.99 24.90
N ASP A 214 4.80 -5.82 25.24
CA ASP A 214 4.28 -4.99 26.35
C ASP A 214 3.09 -4.12 25.96
N MET A 215 2.75 -4.05 24.67
CA MET A 215 1.62 -3.25 24.19
C MET A 215 0.30 -3.73 24.81
N VAL A 216 -0.56 -2.77 25.17
CA VAL A 216 -1.92 -3.03 25.65
C VAL A 216 -2.93 -2.69 24.54
N LEU A 217 -3.75 -3.68 24.16
CA LEU A 217 -4.78 -3.53 23.13
C LEU A 217 -6.00 -2.72 23.61
N VAL A 218 -6.43 -2.95 24.85
CA VAL A 218 -7.65 -2.35 25.40
C VAL A 218 -7.27 -1.36 26.50
N ARG A 219 -7.43 -0.07 26.21
CA ARG A 219 -6.99 1.04 27.08
C ARG A 219 -8.16 1.89 27.60
N ASP A 220 -9.22 2.00 26.81
CA ASP A 220 -10.40 2.81 27.11
C ASP A 220 -11.09 2.38 28.43
N PHE A 221 -11.47 3.36 29.26
CA PHE A 221 -12.24 3.14 30.49
C PHE A 221 -13.70 2.74 30.23
N GLN A 222 -14.25 3.11 29.06
CA GLN A 222 -15.63 2.83 28.68
C GLN A 222 -15.80 1.52 27.89
N THR A 223 -14.73 0.74 27.74
CA THR A 223 -14.73 -0.52 26.99
C THR A 223 -15.81 -1.51 27.49
N GLN A 224 -16.37 -2.28 26.57
CA GLN A 224 -17.31 -3.37 26.88
C GLN A 224 -16.63 -4.65 27.41
N ILE A 225 -15.29 -4.71 27.40
CA ILE A 225 -14.49 -5.85 27.87
C ILE A 225 -13.54 -5.41 28.99
N PRO A 226 -14.06 -5.02 30.18
CA PRO A 226 -13.25 -4.44 31.25
C PRO A 226 -12.15 -5.38 31.80
N HIS A 227 -12.30 -6.71 31.63
CA HIS A 227 -11.28 -7.68 32.02
C HIS A 227 -10.04 -7.66 31.12
N ALA A 228 -10.18 -7.14 29.89
CA ALA A 228 -9.09 -7.00 28.93
C ALA A 228 -8.22 -5.77 29.18
N LYS A 229 -8.71 -4.83 30.00
CA LYS A 229 -8.07 -3.54 30.19
C LYS A 229 -6.69 -3.70 30.84
N GLY A 230 -5.67 -3.10 30.24
CA GLY A 230 -4.31 -3.12 30.77
C GLY A 230 -3.59 -4.46 30.60
N VAL A 231 -4.21 -5.45 29.94
CA VAL A 231 -3.58 -6.74 29.66
C VAL A 231 -2.55 -6.56 28.55
N LYS A 232 -1.30 -6.92 28.85
CA LYS A 232 -0.21 -6.93 27.88
C LYS A 232 -0.43 -8.02 26.83
N LEU A 233 -0.21 -7.68 25.56
CA LEU A 233 -0.35 -8.60 24.44
C LEU A 233 0.50 -9.87 24.62
N GLY A 234 1.75 -9.71 25.07
CA GLY A 234 2.68 -10.80 25.30
C GLY A 234 2.20 -11.79 26.36
N ASP A 235 1.58 -11.29 27.43
CA ASP A 235 1.03 -12.12 28.50
C ASP A 235 -0.21 -12.89 28.02
N LEU A 236 -1.09 -12.24 27.25
CA LEU A 236 -2.23 -12.90 26.61
C LEU A 236 -1.76 -14.03 25.68
N LEU A 237 -0.76 -13.79 24.83
CA LEU A 237 -0.23 -14.80 23.91
C LEU A 237 0.41 -15.97 24.65
N LYS A 238 1.16 -15.71 25.73
CA LYS A 238 1.69 -16.77 26.62
C LYS A 238 0.58 -17.60 27.23
N GLN A 239 -0.47 -16.96 27.76
CA GLN A 239 -1.63 -17.65 28.31
C GLN A 239 -2.28 -18.56 27.26
N LYS A 240 -2.54 -18.07 26.05
CA LYS A 240 -3.13 -18.86 24.97
C LYS A 240 -2.25 -20.06 24.60
N ALA A 241 -0.93 -19.88 24.56
CA ALA A 241 0.00 -20.97 24.31
C ALA A 241 0.00 -22.02 25.43
N GLU A 242 -0.14 -21.59 26.69
CA GLU A 242 -0.29 -22.49 27.84
C GLU A 242 -1.60 -23.30 27.80
N GLU A 243 -2.69 -22.70 27.31
CA GLU A 243 -3.97 -23.38 27.04
C GLU A 243 -3.91 -24.40 25.88
N GLY A 244 -2.78 -24.49 25.17
CA GLY A 244 -2.55 -25.43 24.08
C GLY A 244 -2.81 -24.87 22.68
N VAL A 245 -3.05 -23.56 22.54
CA VAL A 245 -3.17 -22.90 21.22
C VAL A 245 -1.78 -22.78 20.59
N ALA A 246 -1.65 -23.11 19.31
CA ALA A 246 -0.39 -22.96 18.59
C ALA A 246 -0.16 -21.48 18.23
N VAL A 247 0.66 -20.79 19.04
CA VAL A 247 1.04 -19.40 18.79
C VAL A 247 2.35 -19.35 17.99
N ARG A 248 2.32 -18.75 16.79
CA ARG A 248 3.47 -18.58 15.89
C ARG A 248 3.61 -17.11 15.50
N ILE A 249 4.78 -16.54 15.72
CA ILE A 249 5.07 -15.14 15.43
C ILE A 249 6.26 -15.07 14.48
N MET A 250 6.09 -14.34 13.38
CA MET A 250 7.11 -14.08 12.36
C MET A 250 7.36 -12.57 12.32
N LEU A 251 8.52 -12.15 12.78
CA LEU A 251 8.94 -10.76 12.79
C LEU A 251 9.99 -10.53 11.71
N TRP A 252 10.01 -9.34 11.13
CA TRP A 252 11.17 -8.92 10.36
C TRP A 252 12.41 -8.87 11.28
N ASP A 253 13.52 -9.41 10.78
CA ASP A 253 14.84 -9.32 11.42
C ASP A 253 15.49 -7.99 10.99
N ASP A 254 15.48 -6.98 11.87
CA ASP A 254 16.25 -5.76 11.63
C ASP A 254 17.73 -6.05 11.90
N GLU A 255 18.42 -6.56 10.87
CA GLU A 255 19.85 -6.90 10.93
C GLU A 255 20.74 -5.70 11.33
N THR A 256 20.23 -4.46 11.33
CA THR A 256 20.97 -3.29 11.81
C THR A 256 21.05 -3.19 13.34
N SER A 257 20.12 -3.83 14.06
CA SER A 257 20.09 -3.92 15.53
C SER A 257 21.38 -4.48 16.15
N LEU A 258 22.09 -5.33 15.40
CA LEU A 258 23.29 -6.01 15.87
C LEU A 258 24.57 -5.16 15.82
N THR A 259 24.59 -4.02 15.12
CA THR A 259 25.88 -3.43 14.70
C THR A 259 26.40 -2.26 15.52
N PHE A 260 25.59 -1.49 16.28
CA PHE A 260 26.16 -0.32 16.98
C PHE A 260 25.74 -0.03 18.42
N PHE A 261 24.53 -0.25 18.93
CA PHE A 261 24.21 -0.10 20.38
C PHE A 261 22.94 -0.88 20.78
N LYS A 262 22.91 -1.36 22.04
CA LYS A 262 21.80 -2.01 22.78
C LYS A 262 20.39 -1.89 22.17
N ASN A 263 19.81 -3.03 21.79
CA ASN A 263 18.36 -3.38 21.75
C ASN A 263 17.38 -2.51 20.95
N GLU A 264 17.81 -1.50 20.20
CA GLU A 264 16.93 -0.75 19.29
C GLU A 264 17.68 -0.49 17.97
N GLY A 265 17.31 -1.20 16.90
CA GLY A 265 17.85 -1.00 15.55
C GLY A 265 17.61 0.42 15.01
N ILE A 266 18.21 0.74 13.87
CA ILE A 266 18.05 2.06 13.20
C ILE A 266 16.57 2.36 12.93
N MET A 267 15.78 1.31 12.74
CA MET A 267 14.35 1.40 12.45
C MET A 267 13.47 1.28 13.70
N ARG A 268 14.07 1.23 14.90
CA ARG A 268 13.36 1.16 16.20
C ARG A 268 12.30 0.05 16.28
N THR A 269 12.62 -1.11 15.73
CA THR A 269 11.82 -2.33 15.87
C THR A 269 12.01 -2.95 17.25
N HIS A 270 11.01 -3.71 17.70
CA HIS A 270 11.05 -4.45 18.97
C HIS A 270 11.34 -5.94 18.74
N ASP A 271 11.94 -6.30 17.61
CA ASP A 271 12.10 -7.65 17.12
C ASP A 271 13.00 -8.50 18.03
N GLU A 272 14.18 -8.01 18.41
CA GLU A 272 15.08 -8.70 19.35
C GLU A 272 14.45 -8.84 20.74
N TYR A 273 13.78 -7.79 21.24
CA TYR A 273 13.09 -7.82 22.52
C TYR A 273 11.95 -8.84 22.53
N ALA A 274 11.12 -8.84 21.48
CA ALA A 274 10.02 -9.80 21.34
C ALA A 274 10.53 -11.24 21.27
N LEU A 275 11.61 -11.49 20.53
CA LEU A 275 12.25 -12.80 20.49
C LEU A 275 12.69 -13.24 21.90
N ALA A 276 13.41 -12.38 22.63
CA ALA A 276 13.86 -12.66 23.99
C ALA A 276 12.70 -12.87 24.97
N TYR A 277 11.63 -12.09 24.83
CA TYR A 277 10.43 -12.16 25.67
C TYR A 277 9.71 -13.52 25.57
N PHE A 278 9.80 -14.19 24.41
CA PHE A 278 9.15 -15.49 24.15
C PHE A 278 10.09 -16.71 24.19
N GLU A 279 11.43 -16.54 24.27
CA GLU A 279 12.43 -17.61 24.13
C GLU A 279 12.16 -18.86 24.98
N ARG A 280 11.65 -18.67 26.21
CA ARG A 280 11.39 -19.76 27.19
C ARG A 280 9.92 -20.00 27.44
N THR A 281 9.10 -19.83 26.41
CA THR A 281 7.64 -20.03 26.48
C THR A 281 7.15 -20.99 25.41
N LYS A 282 5.86 -21.34 25.45
CA LYS A 282 5.22 -22.13 24.39
C LYS A 282 4.91 -21.32 23.12
N VAL A 283 5.09 -19.99 23.16
CA VAL A 283 4.99 -19.13 21.97
C VAL A 283 6.24 -19.32 21.13
N VAL A 284 6.08 -19.60 19.85
CA VAL A 284 7.22 -19.73 18.92
C VAL A 284 7.36 -18.43 18.13
N CYS A 285 8.31 -17.60 18.55
CA CYS A 285 8.70 -16.37 17.85
C CYS A 285 9.94 -16.60 16.97
N ARG A 286 9.96 -16.04 15.76
CA ARG A 286 11.07 -16.14 14.82
C ARG A 286 11.35 -14.80 14.15
N LEU A 287 12.63 -14.46 14.09
CA LEU A 287 13.14 -13.38 13.25
C LEU A 287 13.34 -13.91 11.83
N CYS A 288 12.87 -13.17 10.85
CA CYS A 288 12.94 -13.53 9.44
C CYS A 288 13.69 -12.42 8.68
N PRO A 289 14.89 -12.73 8.15
CA PRO A 289 15.63 -11.77 7.35
C PRO A 289 15.04 -11.65 5.96
N ARG A 290 15.03 -10.42 5.43
CA ARG A 290 14.64 -10.17 4.04
C ARG A 290 15.85 -10.29 3.13
N LEU A 291 16.08 -11.51 2.64
CA LEU A 291 17.19 -11.81 1.75
C LEU A 291 17.02 -11.11 0.40
N HIS A 292 18.08 -10.50 -0.11
CA HIS A 292 18.13 -9.88 -1.43
C HIS A 292 19.50 -10.13 -2.08
N PRO A 293 19.61 -10.26 -3.43
CA PRO A 293 20.90 -10.46 -4.09
C PRO A 293 21.92 -9.34 -3.89
N MET A 294 21.47 -8.14 -3.49
CA MET A 294 22.37 -7.08 -3.04
C MET A 294 22.82 -7.39 -1.61
N SER A 295 24.14 -7.31 -1.37
CA SER A 295 24.82 -7.78 -0.15
C SER A 295 24.50 -7.05 1.16
N ALA A 296 23.51 -6.16 1.19
CA ALA A 296 23.12 -5.41 2.39
C ALA A 296 21.63 -5.66 2.70
N PRO A 297 21.24 -5.76 3.98
CA PRO A 297 19.83 -5.78 4.36
C PRO A 297 19.21 -4.41 4.02
N LEU A 298 18.45 -4.38 2.92
CA LEU A 298 17.90 -3.15 2.34
C LEU A 298 16.38 -3.06 2.49
N PHE A 299 15.74 -4.21 2.61
CA PHE A 299 14.31 -4.40 2.48
C PHE A 299 13.77 -5.09 3.72
N SER A 300 12.46 -4.99 3.91
CA SER A 300 11.79 -5.52 5.10
C SER A 300 10.73 -6.56 4.77
N HIS A 301 10.33 -7.32 5.78
CA HIS A 301 9.03 -7.97 5.75
C HIS A 301 8.00 -7.02 6.34
N HIS A 302 7.16 -6.44 5.48
CA HIS A 302 6.28 -5.34 5.86
C HIS A 302 4.79 -5.74 6.01
N GLN A 303 4.49 -7.03 5.84
CA GLN A 303 3.16 -7.60 6.07
C GLN A 303 2.74 -7.50 7.54
N LYS A 304 1.57 -6.91 7.82
CA LYS A 304 0.91 -6.95 9.14
C LYS A 304 -0.33 -7.84 9.06
N THR A 305 -0.23 -9.06 9.59
CA THR A 305 -1.33 -10.02 9.57
C THR A 305 -1.50 -10.76 10.88
N ILE A 306 -2.75 -10.95 11.31
CA ILE A 306 -3.09 -11.80 12.45
C ILE A 306 -4.11 -12.82 11.96
N THR A 307 -3.76 -14.10 11.96
CA THR A 307 -4.64 -15.19 11.52
C THR A 307 -4.90 -16.14 12.67
N LEU A 308 -6.18 -16.44 12.93
CA LEU A 308 -6.59 -17.30 14.03
C LEU A 308 -7.91 -18.01 13.73
N ASP A 309 -8.25 -19.00 14.54
CA ASP A 309 -9.56 -19.64 14.51
C ASP A 309 -10.56 -18.94 15.42
N THR A 310 -11.79 -18.74 14.94
CA THR A 310 -12.90 -18.15 15.70
C THR A 310 -14.13 -19.03 15.66
N LYS A 311 -15.09 -18.82 16.58
CA LYS A 311 -16.37 -19.54 16.55
C LYS A 311 -17.15 -19.13 15.29
N SER A 312 -17.62 -20.11 14.52
CA SER A 312 -18.39 -19.81 13.32
C SER A 312 -19.76 -19.22 13.68
N GLN A 313 -20.12 -18.15 12.98
CA GLN A 313 -21.45 -17.53 13.11
C GLN A 313 -22.55 -18.35 12.41
N ILE A 314 -22.17 -19.24 11.49
CA ILE A 314 -23.11 -20.04 10.69
C ILE A 314 -23.44 -21.36 11.41
N ASN A 315 -22.41 -22.05 11.90
CA ASN A 315 -22.57 -23.25 12.72
C ASN A 315 -21.80 -23.09 14.04
N SER A 316 -22.54 -22.87 15.12
CA SER A 316 -21.98 -22.62 16.46
C SER A 316 -21.15 -23.77 17.03
N SER A 317 -21.27 -24.98 16.46
CA SER A 317 -20.49 -26.17 16.81
C SER A 317 -19.10 -26.16 16.19
N ASN A 318 -18.92 -25.39 15.11
CA ASN A 318 -17.70 -25.35 14.31
C ASN A 318 -16.94 -24.04 14.49
N ARG A 319 -15.70 -24.06 14.05
CA ARG A 319 -14.82 -22.90 14.00
C ARG A 319 -14.44 -22.59 12.56
N GLU A 320 -14.08 -21.34 12.30
CA GLU A 320 -13.61 -20.88 11.00
C GLU A 320 -12.37 -20.01 11.16
N ILE A 321 -11.61 -19.83 10.07
CA ILE A 321 -10.47 -18.93 10.06
C ILE A 321 -10.94 -17.47 9.95
N MET A 322 -10.31 -16.62 10.74
CA MET A 322 -10.40 -15.17 10.74
C MET A 322 -9.01 -14.62 10.49
N SER A 323 -8.89 -13.57 9.69
CA SER A 323 -7.60 -12.90 9.42
C SER A 323 -7.73 -11.40 9.40
N PHE A 324 -6.82 -10.72 10.10
CA PHE A 324 -6.64 -9.27 10.07
C PHE A 324 -5.51 -8.92 9.11
N VAL A 325 -5.70 -7.90 8.27
CA VAL A 325 -4.72 -7.38 7.30
C VAL A 325 -4.87 -5.85 7.20
N GLY A 326 -3.77 -5.10 7.21
CA GLY A 326 -3.82 -3.63 7.09
C GLY A 326 -2.48 -2.94 7.33
N GLY A 327 -2.53 -1.67 7.74
CA GLY A 327 -1.36 -0.85 8.03
C GLY A 327 -0.88 -0.90 9.49
N LEU A 328 -1.74 -1.28 10.44
CA LEU A 328 -1.40 -1.30 11.88
C LEU A 328 -0.59 -2.54 12.27
N ASP A 329 0.66 -2.33 12.71
CA ASP A 329 1.46 -3.30 13.47
C ASP A 329 1.00 -3.38 14.93
N LEU A 330 1.34 -4.48 15.62
CA LEU A 330 1.09 -4.65 17.06
C LEU A 330 2.25 -4.07 17.89
N CYS A 331 2.53 -2.78 17.73
CA CYS A 331 3.64 -2.09 18.39
C CYS A 331 3.29 -0.65 18.80
N ASP A 332 4.25 0.04 19.41
CA ASP A 332 4.08 1.37 20.00
C ASP A 332 3.68 2.44 18.99
N GLY A 333 2.96 3.45 19.48
CA GLY A 333 2.49 4.60 18.72
C GLY A 333 1.27 4.34 17.84
N ARG A 334 0.88 3.07 17.65
CA ARG A 334 -0.23 2.69 16.74
C ARG A 334 -1.60 2.81 17.40
N TYR A 335 -1.68 2.88 18.73
CA TYR A 335 -2.95 3.20 19.37
C TYR A 335 -3.27 4.66 19.12
N ASP A 336 -4.41 4.91 18.50
CA ASP A 336 -5.01 6.23 18.44
C ASP A 336 -6.52 6.11 18.33
N THR A 337 -7.16 7.26 18.39
CA THR A 337 -8.60 7.45 18.20
C THR A 337 -8.83 8.59 17.21
N GLU A 338 -10.06 8.75 16.77
CA GLU A 338 -10.49 9.80 15.84
C GLU A 338 -10.16 11.24 16.29
N GLN A 339 -9.87 11.44 17.58
CA GLN A 339 -9.50 12.74 18.13
C GLN A 339 -8.07 13.16 17.76
N HIS A 340 -7.19 12.19 17.47
CA HIS A 340 -5.77 12.39 17.15
C HIS A 340 -5.08 13.43 18.04
N SER A 341 -5.27 13.30 19.35
CA SER A 341 -4.85 14.34 20.28
C SER A 341 -3.33 14.48 20.34
N LEU A 342 -2.86 15.73 20.38
CA LEU A 342 -1.45 16.08 20.44
C LEU A 342 -0.94 16.16 21.87
N PHE A 343 -1.77 16.66 22.79
CA PHE A 343 -1.38 17.01 24.14
C PHE A 343 -2.36 16.56 25.22
N HIS A 344 -3.66 16.56 24.96
CA HIS A 344 -4.67 16.37 26.01
C HIS A 344 -4.61 14.99 26.67
N ASN A 345 -4.21 13.94 25.95
CA ASN A 345 -4.22 12.57 26.46
C ASN A 345 -2.84 12.00 26.85
N LEU A 346 -1.78 12.83 26.86
CA LEU A 346 -0.39 12.35 27.07
C LEU A 346 -0.14 11.72 28.44
N ASN A 347 -0.80 12.20 29.49
CA ASN A 347 -0.62 11.72 30.86
C ASN A 347 -1.78 10.86 31.36
N MET A 348 -2.75 10.57 30.48
CA MET A 348 -3.86 9.68 30.75
C MET A 348 -3.60 8.32 30.12
N GLU A 349 -4.14 7.26 30.72
CA GLU A 349 -4.44 6.03 29.96
C GLU A 349 -5.40 6.46 28.85
N PRO A 350 -4.94 6.55 27.58
CA PRO A 350 -4.18 5.48 26.93
C PRO A 350 -2.70 5.75 26.54
N HIS A 351 -2.14 6.95 26.66
CA HIS A 351 -0.83 7.30 26.07
C HIS A 351 0.32 7.54 27.07
N CYS A 352 0.06 7.51 28.38
CA CYS A 352 1.09 7.72 29.41
C CYS A 352 2.24 6.68 29.38
N HIS A 353 2.00 5.53 28.76
CA HIS A 353 2.98 4.45 28.57
C HIS A 353 3.33 4.20 27.09
N ASP A 354 2.87 5.07 26.18
CA ASP A 354 2.99 4.91 24.73
C ASP A 354 3.16 6.27 24.03
N PHE A 355 4.06 7.11 24.56
CA PHE A 355 4.41 8.38 23.94
C PHE A 355 5.26 8.14 22.68
N PHE A 356 4.68 8.38 21.51
CA PHE A 356 5.33 8.19 20.23
C PHE A 356 5.55 9.52 19.51
N GLN A 357 6.80 9.82 19.16
CA GLN A 357 7.20 11.01 18.41
C GLN A 357 8.62 10.78 17.85
N THR A 358 8.73 10.42 16.57
CA THR A 358 10.02 10.13 15.93
C THR A 358 10.49 11.26 15.01
N SER A 359 9.56 12.12 14.59
CA SER A 359 9.82 13.26 13.72
C SER A 359 10.54 14.42 14.42
N ILE A 360 10.48 14.50 15.76
CA ILE A 360 11.14 15.54 16.56
C ILE A 360 12.31 14.94 17.36
N ALA A 361 13.53 15.43 17.10
CA ALA A 361 14.73 14.99 17.81
C ALA A 361 14.67 15.33 19.32
N GLY A 362 14.92 14.31 20.16
CA GLY A 362 14.95 14.46 21.62
C GLY A 362 13.58 14.63 22.29
N ALA A 363 12.49 14.31 21.57
CA ALA A 363 11.14 14.24 22.10
C ALA A 363 11.01 13.16 23.17
N SER A 364 10.27 13.47 24.23
CA SER A 364 10.05 12.58 25.37
C SER A 364 8.86 13.08 26.18
N LEU A 365 8.13 12.17 26.82
CA LEU A 365 7.00 12.53 27.68
C LEU A 365 7.38 13.55 28.78
N GLU A 366 8.59 13.47 29.34
CA GLU A 366 9.10 14.43 30.35
C GLU A 366 9.18 15.88 29.86
N LYS A 367 9.27 16.08 28.54
CA LYS A 367 9.32 17.39 27.90
C LYS A 367 7.97 17.79 27.29
N GLY A 368 6.95 16.94 27.41
CA GLY A 368 5.58 17.18 26.92
C GLY A 368 5.39 16.92 25.43
N GLY A 369 4.22 17.27 24.91
CA GLY A 369 3.87 17.08 23.51
C GLY A 369 4.51 18.11 22.55
N PRO A 370 4.18 18.03 21.25
CA PRO A 370 3.15 17.13 20.71
C PRO A 370 3.67 15.70 20.56
N ARG A 371 2.84 14.70 20.90
CA ARG A 371 3.02 13.35 20.32
C ARG A 371 2.77 13.41 18.82
N GLU A 372 3.09 12.34 18.10
CA GLU A 372 2.72 12.14 16.71
C GLU A 372 1.48 11.23 16.64
N PRO A 373 0.28 11.78 16.36
CA PRO A 373 -0.92 10.99 16.15
C PRO A 373 -0.81 10.05 14.97
N TRP A 374 -1.57 8.96 14.99
CA TRP A 374 -1.45 7.85 14.05
C TRP A 374 -2.80 7.52 13.41
N HIS A 375 -3.00 8.00 12.19
CA HIS A 375 -4.16 7.69 11.35
C HIS A 375 -3.85 6.48 10.46
N ASP A 376 -4.67 5.43 10.53
CA ASP A 376 -4.42 4.19 9.79
C ASP A 376 -5.70 3.41 9.45
N ALA A 377 -5.56 2.39 8.60
CA ALA A 377 -6.64 1.54 8.16
C ALA A 377 -6.30 0.04 8.30
N HIS A 378 -7.28 -0.75 8.72
CA HIS A 378 -7.16 -2.21 8.82
C HIS A 378 -8.46 -2.92 8.41
N ALA A 379 -8.38 -4.21 8.07
CA ALA A 379 -9.54 -5.04 7.76
C ALA A 379 -9.48 -6.39 8.47
N CYS A 380 -10.64 -6.90 8.89
CA CYS A 380 -10.83 -8.28 9.32
C CYS A 380 -11.63 -9.04 8.26
N ILE A 381 -11.17 -10.24 7.92
CA ILE A 381 -11.72 -11.11 6.90
C ILE A 381 -12.15 -12.41 7.56
N LYS A 382 -13.35 -12.88 7.23
CA LYS A 382 -13.81 -14.24 7.50
C LYS A 382 -14.28 -14.89 6.21
N GLY A 383 -14.14 -16.22 6.13
CA GLY A 383 -14.54 -17.00 4.96
C GLY A 383 -13.32 -17.48 4.18
N GLU A 384 -13.52 -17.85 2.91
CA GLU A 384 -12.46 -18.50 2.12
C GLU A 384 -11.22 -17.61 1.96
N ALA A 385 -11.38 -16.28 1.82
CA ALA A 385 -10.22 -15.39 1.69
C ALA A 385 -9.35 -15.32 2.96
N ALA A 386 -9.90 -15.63 4.14
CA ALA A 386 -9.10 -15.71 5.36
C ALA A 386 -8.12 -16.90 5.32
N TRP A 387 -8.46 -17.97 4.59
CA TRP A 387 -7.55 -19.10 4.35
C TRP A 387 -6.43 -18.74 3.38
N ASP A 388 -6.66 -17.82 2.43
CA ASP A 388 -5.61 -17.34 1.54
C ASP A 388 -4.54 -16.54 2.32
N VAL A 389 -4.95 -15.74 3.31
CA VAL A 389 -4.02 -15.06 4.24
C VAL A 389 -3.25 -16.07 5.11
N LEU A 390 -3.92 -17.11 5.62
CA LEU A 390 -3.29 -18.22 6.33
C LEU A 390 -2.23 -18.92 5.45
N THR A 391 -2.60 -19.24 4.21
CA THR A 391 -1.72 -19.90 3.25
C THR A 391 -0.49 -19.03 2.97
N ASN A 392 -0.63 -17.71 2.86
CA ASN A 392 0.50 -16.80 2.75
C ASN A 392 1.47 -16.93 3.94
N PHE A 393 0.94 -16.97 5.17
CA PHE A 393 1.77 -17.16 6.37
C PHE A 393 2.50 -18.51 6.34
N GLU A 394 1.80 -19.60 6.01
CA GLU A 394 2.38 -20.95 5.96
C GLU A 394 3.44 -21.10 4.87
N GLN A 395 3.25 -20.47 3.70
CA GLN A 395 4.22 -20.44 2.61
C GLN A 395 5.53 -19.77 3.03
N ARG A 396 5.44 -18.65 3.76
CA ARG A 396 6.60 -17.93 4.32
C ARG A 396 7.26 -18.72 5.44
N TRP A 397 6.47 -19.25 6.36
CA TRP A 397 6.96 -20.04 7.48
C TRP A 397 7.71 -21.27 6.99
N SER A 398 7.17 -21.99 6.01
CA SER A 398 7.84 -23.16 5.44
C SER A 398 9.14 -22.81 4.70
N LYS A 399 9.31 -21.57 4.26
CA LYS A 399 10.50 -21.10 3.56
C LYS A 399 11.59 -20.62 4.51
N GLN A 400 11.22 -19.90 5.58
CA GLN A 400 12.14 -19.17 6.45
C GLN A 400 12.24 -19.76 7.86
N CYS A 401 11.33 -20.66 8.24
CA CYS A 401 11.22 -21.28 9.57
C CYS A 401 11.06 -22.82 9.44
N ASP A 402 10.88 -23.50 10.58
CA ASP A 402 10.66 -24.96 10.61
C ASP A 402 9.17 -25.30 10.35
N PRO A 403 8.82 -25.87 9.18
CA PRO A 403 7.44 -26.20 8.84
C PRO A 403 6.80 -27.23 9.77
N SER A 404 7.58 -28.04 10.50
CA SER A 404 7.03 -29.03 11.45
C SER A 404 6.31 -28.41 12.64
N LEU A 405 6.53 -27.12 12.89
CA LEU A 405 5.89 -26.37 13.96
C LEU A 405 4.51 -25.82 13.58
N LEU A 406 4.10 -25.90 12.31
CA LEU A 406 2.76 -25.51 11.88
C LEU A 406 1.72 -26.55 12.29
N VAL A 407 0.51 -26.10 12.62
CA VAL A 407 -0.63 -26.97 12.88
C VAL A 407 -1.08 -27.60 11.56
N PRO A 408 -1.13 -28.95 11.43
CA PRO A 408 -1.65 -29.59 10.23
C PRO A 408 -3.17 -29.43 10.20
N ILE A 409 -3.69 -28.44 9.48
CA ILE A 409 -5.10 -28.05 9.55
C ILE A 409 -6.04 -29.20 9.15
N SER A 410 -5.60 -30.10 8.27
CA SER A 410 -6.34 -31.31 7.91
C SER A 410 -6.70 -32.23 9.08
N THR A 411 -6.02 -32.08 10.23
CA THR A 411 -6.29 -32.85 11.46
C THR A 411 -7.38 -32.22 12.33
N LEU A 412 -7.76 -30.98 12.08
CA LEU A 412 -8.72 -30.23 12.90
C LEU A 412 -10.16 -30.46 12.40
N THR A 413 -10.83 -31.50 12.89
CA THR A 413 -12.17 -31.90 12.42
C THR A 413 -13.25 -30.83 12.57
N ASN A 414 -13.10 -29.93 13.56
CA ASN A 414 -14.06 -28.87 13.86
C ASN A 414 -13.72 -27.53 13.15
N LEU A 415 -12.63 -27.49 12.38
CA LEU A 415 -12.20 -26.33 11.60
C LEU A 415 -12.28 -26.71 10.11
N SER A 416 -13.45 -26.52 9.51
CA SER A 416 -13.69 -26.90 8.12
C SER A 416 -13.84 -25.67 7.23
N CYS A 417 -13.12 -25.63 6.11
CA CYS A 417 -13.48 -24.78 4.98
C CYS A 417 -14.77 -25.35 4.35
N GLN A 418 -15.93 -24.79 4.71
CA GLN A 418 -17.20 -25.31 4.23
C GLN A 418 -17.55 -24.68 2.88
N SER A 419 -17.72 -25.54 1.88
CA SER A 419 -18.38 -25.16 0.63
C SER A 419 -19.90 -25.16 0.88
N TYR A 420 -20.50 -23.97 0.89
CA TYR A 420 -21.95 -23.84 1.06
C TYR A 420 -22.66 -23.95 -0.30
N SER A 421 -23.81 -24.63 -0.35
CA SER A 421 -24.64 -24.70 -1.55
C SER A 421 -25.26 -23.36 -1.95
N SER A 422 -25.37 -22.42 -0.99
CA SER A 422 -25.79 -21.03 -1.20
C SER A 422 -25.04 -20.11 -0.23
N ILE A 423 -24.75 -18.88 -0.66
CA ILE A 423 -24.03 -17.89 0.17
C ILE A 423 -24.87 -17.59 1.43
N PRO A 424 -24.35 -17.85 2.64
CA PRO A 424 -25.00 -17.52 3.91
C PRO A 424 -25.30 -16.02 4.05
N SER A 425 -26.37 -15.69 4.78
CA SER A 425 -26.69 -14.29 5.11
C SER A 425 -25.53 -13.63 5.86
N GLY A 426 -25.10 -12.44 5.42
CA GLY A 426 -23.94 -11.72 5.97
C GLY A 426 -22.59 -12.07 5.34
N ARG A 427 -22.53 -12.97 4.35
CA ARG A 427 -21.33 -13.34 3.58
C ARG A 427 -21.34 -12.80 2.14
N ASN A 428 -21.80 -11.57 1.97
CA ASN A 428 -21.99 -10.93 0.65
C ASN A 428 -20.74 -10.27 0.08
N TRP A 429 -19.57 -10.41 0.71
CA TRP A 429 -18.33 -9.86 0.20
C TRP A 429 -17.64 -10.83 -0.75
N ASN A 430 -17.06 -10.27 -1.81
CA ASN A 430 -16.08 -10.93 -2.65
C ASN A 430 -14.71 -10.33 -2.35
N VAL A 431 -13.73 -11.17 -2.07
CA VAL A 431 -12.41 -10.75 -1.61
C VAL A 431 -11.34 -11.47 -2.41
N GLN A 432 -10.31 -10.76 -2.85
CA GLN A 432 -9.12 -11.34 -3.42
C GLN A 432 -7.89 -10.87 -2.65
N VAL A 433 -7.00 -11.80 -2.30
CA VAL A 433 -5.73 -11.49 -1.62
C VAL A 433 -4.64 -11.23 -2.67
N PHE A 434 -3.90 -10.16 -2.50
CA PHE A 434 -2.79 -9.72 -3.35
C PHE A 434 -1.51 -9.60 -2.55
N ARG A 435 -0.36 -9.76 -3.20
CA ARG A 435 0.95 -9.69 -2.55
C ARG A 435 2.01 -9.03 -3.43
N SER A 436 3.02 -8.50 -2.76
CA SER A 436 4.34 -8.25 -3.32
C SER A 436 5.28 -9.21 -2.60
N ILE A 437 5.74 -10.27 -3.25
CA ILE A 437 6.58 -11.30 -2.63
C ILE A 437 7.34 -12.10 -3.68
N ASP A 438 8.44 -12.73 -3.30
CA ASP A 438 9.26 -13.54 -4.19
C ASP A 438 9.58 -14.93 -3.62
N HIS A 439 10.15 -15.76 -4.48
CA HIS A 439 10.52 -17.15 -4.16
C HIS A 439 11.61 -17.30 -3.08
N VAL A 440 12.30 -16.22 -2.69
CA VAL A 440 13.25 -16.27 -1.57
C VAL A 440 12.54 -16.12 -0.23
N SER A 441 11.35 -15.49 -0.20
CA SER A 441 10.55 -15.30 1.01
C SER A 441 9.43 -16.32 1.18
N ALA A 442 8.91 -16.89 0.09
CA ALA A 442 7.80 -17.84 0.13
C ALA A 442 8.11 -19.13 -0.65
N SER A 443 7.60 -20.25 -0.13
CA SER A 443 7.59 -21.54 -0.80
C SER A 443 6.31 -21.71 -1.64
N GLN A 444 6.31 -22.67 -2.58
CA GLN A 444 5.14 -23.03 -3.40
C GLN A 444 4.51 -21.84 -4.16
N MET A 445 5.35 -20.99 -4.76
CA MET A 445 4.90 -19.87 -5.60
C MET A 445 3.99 -20.37 -6.74
N PHE A 446 2.88 -19.66 -6.98
CA PHE A 446 1.93 -20.01 -8.03
C PHE A 446 2.60 -20.06 -9.40
N ARG A 447 2.33 -21.12 -10.20
CA ARG A 447 2.90 -21.33 -11.55
C ARG A 447 4.44 -21.17 -11.63
N ASN A 448 5.16 -21.48 -10.55
CA ASN A 448 6.62 -21.27 -10.45
C ASN A 448 7.07 -19.82 -10.69
N LEU A 449 6.21 -18.84 -10.42
CA LEU A 449 6.59 -17.42 -10.45
C LEU A 449 7.76 -17.18 -9.50
N THR A 450 8.76 -16.45 -9.97
CA THR A 450 9.90 -16.04 -9.14
C THR A 450 9.57 -14.81 -8.30
N VAL A 451 8.63 -13.98 -8.77
CA VAL A 451 8.17 -12.72 -8.18
C VAL A 451 6.68 -12.57 -8.43
N GLU A 452 5.93 -12.15 -7.42
CA GLU A 452 4.54 -11.76 -7.49
C GLU A 452 4.44 -10.23 -7.25
N GLN A 453 3.76 -9.53 -8.16
CA GLN A 453 3.48 -8.09 -8.10
C GLN A 453 1.96 -7.83 -8.17
N SER A 454 1.15 -8.75 -7.64
CA SER A 454 -0.30 -8.72 -7.80
C SER A 454 -0.96 -7.51 -7.11
N ILE A 455 -0.30 -6.89 -6.12
CA ILE A 455 -0.75 -5.61 -5.54
C ILE A 455 -0.69 -4.49 -6.59
N GLN A 456 0.46 -4.31 -7.26
CA GLN A 456 0.61 -3.27 -8.29
C GLN A 456 -0.44 -3.46 -9.40
N GLU A 457 -0.60 -4.70 -9.86
CA GLU A 457 -1.60 -5.04 -10.87
C GLU A 457 -3.03 -4.73 -10.41
N ALA A 458 -3.35 -4.99 -9.14
CA ALA A 458 -4.68 -4.74 -8.58
C ALA A 458 -4.98 -3.24 -8.49
N TYR A 459 -3.99 -2.44 -8.08
CA TYR A 459 -4.09 -0.98 -8.12
C TYR A 459 -4.36 -0.48 -9.54
N ILE A 460 -3.54 -0.90 -10.52
CA ILE A 460 -3.70 -0.51 -11.92
C ILE A 460 -5.09 -0.89 -12.43
N GLN A 461 -5.53 -2.13 -12.18
CA GLN A 461 -6.84 -2.60 -12.64
C GLN A 461 -7.99 -1.79 -12.03
N ALA A 462 -7.93 -1.47 -10.73
CA ALA A 462 -8.94 -0.66 -10.05
C ALA A 462 -8.97 0.78 -10.59
N ILE A 463 -7.80 1.42 -10.76
CA ILE A 463 -7.68 2.77 -11.33
C ILE A 463 -8.25 2.80 -12.75
N ARG A 464 -7.88 1.84 -13.60
CA ARG A 464 -8.38 1.76 -14.99
C ARG A 464 -9.89 1.52 -15.06
N LYS A 465 -10.47 0.88 -14.06
CA LYS A 465 -11.92 0.62 -13.95
C LYS A 465 -12.72 1.78 -13.36
N ALA A 466 -12.08 2.75 -12.70
CA ALA A 466 -12.73 3.86 -12.03
C ALA A 466 -13.58 4.72 -13.00
N GLU A 467 -14.79 5.05 -12.57
CA GLU A 467 -15.79 5.77 -13.35
C GLU A 467 -16.08 7.17 -12.81
N ARG A 468 -16.22 7.32 -11.48
CA ARG A 468 -16.65 8.54 -10.79
C ARG A 468 -15.50 9.17 -10.01
N PHE A 469 -14.87 8.42 -9.10
CA PHE A 469 -13.81 8.98 -8.27
C PHE A 469 -12.85 7.93 -7.71
N ILE A 470 -11.69 8.39 -7.28
CA ILE A 470 -10.71 7.61 -6.53
C ILE A 470 -10.37 8.37 -5.24
N TYR A 471 -10.41 7.69 -4.10
CA TYR A 471 -9.93 8.19 -2.82
C TYR A 471 -8.78 7.31 -2.34
N ILE A 472 -7.63 7.89 -2.04
CA ILE A 472 -6.43 7.17 -1.58
C ILE A 472 -5.98 7.79 -0.26
N GLU A 473 -5.69 6.94 0.72
CA GLU A 473 -4.86 7.31 1.86
C GLU A 473 -3.58 6.46 1.80
N ASN A 474 -2.42 7.12 1.78
CA ASN A 474 -1.15 6.40 1.69
C ASN A 474 0.00 7.11 2.40
N GLN A 475 0.83 6.33 3.12
CA GLN A 475 2.05 6.85 3.75
C GLN A 475 3.05 7.45 2.74
N TYR A 476 3.14 6.86 1.53
CA TYR A 476 4.00 7.35 0.46
C TYR A 476 3.21 7.45 -0.84
N PHE A 477 3.54 8.43 -1.67
CA PHE A 477 2.95 8.56 -3.00
C PHE A 477 3.99 8.97 -4.03
N ILE A 478 4.72 7.97 -4.53
CA ILE A 478 5.92 8.12 -5.36
C ILE A 478 5.88 7.08 -6.48
N GLY A 479 6.09 7.51 -7.72
CA GLY A 479 6.12 6.59 -8.85
C GLY A 479 6.20 7.25 -10.20
N GLY A 480 6.35 6.43 -11.23
CA GLY A 480 6.37 6.89 -12.62
C GLY A 480 7.64 7.65 -13.01
N CYS A 481 8.80 7.28 -12.48
CA CYS A 481 10.02 8.05 -12.67
C CYS A 481 10.39 8.28 -14.13
N HIS A 482 10.05 7.36 -15.04
CA HIS A 482 10.31 7.51 -16.47
C HIS A 482 9.60 8.69 -17.14
N LEU A 483 8.58 9.27 -16.50
CA LEU A 483 7.91 10.50 -16.95
C LEU A 483 8.29 11.74 -16.14
N TRP A 484 9.18 11.63 -15.16
CA TRP A 484 9.70 12.81 -14.46
C TRP A 484 10.61 13.63 -15.38
N GLU A 485 10.65 14.96 -15.20
CA GLU A 485 11.52 15.84 -16.01
C GLU A 485 13.01 15.63 -15.73
N LYS A 486 13.34 15.18 -14.51
CA LYS A 486 14.68 14.84 -14.05
C LYS A 486 14.59 13.53 -13.26
N ASP A 487 15.74 12.90 -13.02
CA ASP A 487 15.84 11.69 -12.18
C ASP A 487 15.10 10.45 -12.77
N GLN A 488 14.95 10.38 -14.10
CA GLN A 488 14.22 9.30 -14.80
C GLN A 488 14.78 7.90 -14.59
N HIS A 489 16.03 7.80 -14.12
CA HIS A 489 16.73 6.55 -13.87
C HIS A 489 16.77 6.16 -12.39
N SER A 490 15.98 6.83 -11.52
CA SER A 490 15.89 6.52 -10.08
C SER A 490 15.42 5.08 -9.80
N GLY A 491 14.71 4.46 -10.74
CA GLY A 491 14.20 3.10 -10.59
C GLY A 491 12.84 3.01 -9.90
N CYS A 492 12.18 4.14 -9.62
CA CYS A 492 10.81 4.19 -9.13
C CYS A 492 9.79 4.04 -10.28
N ARG A 493 9.63 2.82 -10.78
CA ARG A 493 8.94 2.48 -12.02
C ARG A 493 7.47 2.10 -11.86
N ASN A 494 6.96 2.00 -10.63
CA ASN A 494 5.57 1.65 -10.40
C ASN A 494 4.64 2.64 -11.14
N LEU A 495 3.55 2.11 -11.69
CA LEU A 495 2.71 2.86 -12.64
C LEU A 495 1.55 3.61 -11.98
N ILE A 496 1.36 3.48 -10.66
CA ILE A 496 0.15 3.97 -9.97
C ILE A 496 -0.09 5.47 -10.22
N PRO A 497 0.89 6.38 -10.00
CA PRO A 497 0.68 7.80 -10.25
C PRO A 497 0.39 8.13 -11.72
N ILE A 498 1.01 7.42 -12.65
CA ILE A 498 0.80 7.64 -14.09
C ILE A 498 -0.60 7.18 -14.50
N GLU A 499 -1.04 6.00 -14.05
CA GLU A 499 -2.38 5.48 -14.35
C GLU A 499 -3.48 6.41 -13.84
N ILE A 500 -3.30 7.01 -12.65
CA ILE A 500 -4.21 8.03 -12.11
C ILE A 500 -4.24 9.26 -13.01
N ALA A 501 -3.07 9.83 -13.33
CA ALA A 501 -2.99 11.02 -14.17
C ALA A 501 -3.59 10.76 -15.56
N LEU A 502 -3.28 9.63 -16.19
CA LEU A 502 -3.83 9.25 -17.48
C LEU A 502 -5.34 8.95 -17.42
N LYS A 503 -5.86 8.39 -16.31
CA LYS A 503 -7.32 8.25 -16.11
C LYS A 503 -7.99 9.62 -16.09
N VAL A 504 -7.45 10.57 -15.34
CA VAL A 504 -7.95 11.96 -15.31
C VAL A 504 -7.87 12.62 -16.70
N VAL A 505 -6.72 12.54 -17.38
CA VAL A 505 -6.55 13.05 -18.75
C VAL A 505 -7.61 12.49 -19.70
N ASN A 506 -7.90 11.19 -19.60
CA ASN A 506 -8.91 10.55 -20.44
C ASN A 506 -10.34 11.03 -20.11
N LYS A 507 -10.65 11.26 -18.83
CA LYS A 507 -11.95 11.80 -18.39
C LYS A 507 -12.15 13.26 -18.84
N ILE A 508 -11.12 14.09 -18.76
CA ILE A 508 -11.11 15.46 -19.31
C ILE A 508 -11.36 15.42 -20.82
N LYS A 509 -10.63 14.57 -21.56
CA LYS A 509 -10.80 14.41 -23.01
C LYS A 509 -12.18 13.88 -23.41
N ALA A 510 -12.84 13.14 -22.53
CA ALA A 510 -14.20 12.64 -22.69
C ALA A 510 -15.28 13.62 -22.20
N LYS A 511 -14.89 14.74 -21.55
CA LYS A 511 -15.80 15.68 -20.87
C LYS A 511 -16.69 14.99 -19.82
N GLU A 512 -16.13 14.03 -19.09
CA GLU A 512 -16.79 13.30 -18.01
C GLU A 512 -16.29 13.80 -16.65
N SER A 513 -17.21 14.05 -15.71
CA SER A 513 -16.86 14.40 -14.33
C SER A 513 -16.10 13.27 -13.65
N PHE A 514 -14.96 13.60 -13.05
CA PHE A 514 -14.12 12.64 -12.34
C PHE A 514 -13.24 13.36 -11.33
N ALA A 515 -13.10 12.82 -10.12
CA ALA A 515 -12.28 13.41 -9.07
C ALA A 515 -11.34 12.39 -8.43
N VAL A 516 -10.17 12.85 -8.02
CA VAL A 516 -9.15 12.08 -7.32
C VAL A 516 -8.71 12.84 -6.08
N TYR A 517 -8.79 12.17 -4.95
CA TYR A 517 -8.44 12.68 -3.63
C TYR A 517 -7.33 11.81 -3.06
N ILE A 518 -6.17 12.40 -2.78
CA ILE A 518 -5.01 11.70 -2.27
C ILE A 518 -4.64 12.32 -0.92
N LEU A 519 -4.71 11.53 0.14
CA LEU A 519 -4.30 11.88 1.48
C LEU A 519 -2.95 11.21 1.78
N ILE A 520 -1.94 12.02 2.07
CA ILE A 520 -0.59 11.59 2.44
C ILE A 520 -0.17 12.28 3.74
N PRO A 521 0.84 11.78 4.48
CA PRO A 521 1.33 12.51 5.63
C PRO A 521 1.98 13.82 5.17
N MET A 522 2.03 14.82 6.06
CA MET A 522 2.64 16.12 5.73
C MET A 522 4.11 15.95 5.29
N TRP A 523 4.82 15.06 5.99
CA TRP A 523 6.11 14.49 5.60
C TRP A 523 6.18 13.03 6.10
N PRO A 524 7.05 12.18 5.53
CA PRO A 524 7.22 10.81 6.01
C PRO A 524 7.85 10.77 7.42
N GLU A 525 7.53 9.74 8.20
CA GLU A 525 8.03 9.57 9.56
C GLU A 525 9.57 9.66 9.63
N GLY A 526 10.05 10.38 10.65
CA GLY A 526 11.47 10.56 10.93
C GLY A 526 11.89 12.02 10.95
N VAL A 527 13.12 12.27 11.40
CA VAL A 527 13.66 13.62 11.55
C VAL A 527 13.65 14.34 10.19
N LEU A 528 12.96 15.48 10.12
CA LEU A 528 12.68 16.18 8.85
C LEU A 528 13.96 16.61 8.10
N GLU A 529 14.99 17.03 8.83
CA GLU A 529 16.28 17.45 8.26
C GLU A 529 17.14 16.28 7.78
N SER A 530 16.72 15.03 8.02
CA SER A 530 17.46 13.86 7.56
C SER A 530 17.46 13.75 6.03
N ASP A 531 18.57 13.26 5.47
CA ASP A 531 18.70 13.03 4.03
C ASP A 531 17.59 12.09 3.51
N ILE A 532 17.11 11.13 4.32
CA ILE A 532 16.06 10.18 3.94
C ILE A 532 14.73 10.91 3.74
N VAL A 533 14.28 11.68 4.73
CA VAL A 533 13.01 12.42 4.67
C VAL A 533 13.05 13.45 3.54
N GLN A 534 14.15 14.19 3.41
CA GLN A 534 14.35 15.17 2.34
C GLN A 534 14.26 14.54 0.94
N ASP A 535 14.86 13.37 0.76
CA ASP A 535 14.89 12.70 -0.52
C ASP A 535 13.52 12.12 -0.89
N ILE A 536 12.79 11.58 0.08
CA ILE A 536 11.41 11.11 -0.09
C ILE A 536 10.49 12.27 -0.49
N LEU A 537 10.57 13.41 0.20
CA LEU A 537 9.81 14.63 -0.15
C LEU A 537 10.13 15.10 -1.59
N HIS A 538 11.39 15.03 -1.99
CA HIS A 538 11.81 15.33 -3.37
C HIS A 538 11.14 14.41 -4.38
N TRP A 539 11.07 13.10 -4.11
CA TRP A 539 10.40 12.15 -5.01
C TRP A 539 8.87 12.32 -5.05
N THR A 540 8.24 12.61 -3.91
CA THR A 540 6.82 12.98 -3.85
C THR A 540 6.55 14.22 -4.70
N ARG A 541 7.39 15.26 -4.57
CA ARG A 541 7.28 16.47 -5.37
C ARG A 541 7.40 16.20 -6.87
N ARG A 542 8.38 15.38 -7.29
CA ARG A 542 8.54 14.96 -8.70
C ARG A 542 7.31 14.27 -9.25
N THR A 543 6.72 13.39 -8.45
CA THR A 543 5.51 12.64 -8.79
C THR A 543 4.32 13.58 -8.98
N MET A 544 4.07 14.49 -8.03
CA MET A 544 3.01 15.51 -8.13
C MET A 544 3.19 16.41 -9.35
N THR A 545 4.42 16.90 -9.60
CA THR A 545 4.74 17.73 -10.77
C THR A 545 4.42 17.02 -12.07
N MET A 546 4.81 15.75 -12.21
CA MET A 546 4.49 14.94 -13.40
C MET A 546 2.96 14.83 -13.59
N MET A 547 2.22 14.48 -12.54
CA MET A 547 0.77 14.29 -12.63
C MET A 547 0.04 15.58 -13.02
N TYR A 548 0.32 16.68 -12.31
CA TYR A 548 -0.32 17.96 -12.58
C TYR A 548 0.01 18.51 -13.96
N LYS A 549 1.25 18.31 -14.45
CA LYS A 549 1.63 18.70 -15.81
C LYS A 549 0.80 17.98 -16.87
N LEU A 550 0.65 16.65 -16.75
CA LEU A 550 -0.16 15.87 -17.68
C LEU A 550 -1.63 16.33 -17.70
N ILE A 551 -2.18 16.64 -16.53
CA ILE A 551 -3.55 17.13 -16.38
C ILE A 551 -3.70 18.55 -16.96
N GLY A 552 -2.78 19.47 -16.65
CA GLY A 552 -2.78 20.83 -17.17
C GLY A 552 -2.70 20.87 -18.70
N GLU A 553 -1.83 20.04 -19.30
CA GLU A 553 -1.75 19.87 -20.75
C GLU A 553 -3.07 19.35 -21.33
N ALA A 554 -3.74 18.39 -20.67
CA ALA A 554 -5.03 17.86 -21.11
C ALA A 554 -6.16 18.90 -21.05
N ILE A 555 -6.20 19.75 -20.02
CA ILE A 555 -7.16 20.85 -19.90
C ILE A 555 -6.93 21.86 -21.04
N GLN A 556 -5.68 22.29 -21.26
CA GLN A 556 -5.33 23.20 -22.36
C GLN A 556 -5.71 22.63 -23.74
N GLU A 557 -5.44 21.34 -23.98
CA GLU A 557 -5.83 20.64 -25.21
C GLU A 557 -7.34 20.55 -25.41
N SER A 558 -8.13 20.55 -24.33
CA SER A 558 -9.59 20.47 -24.41
C SER A 558 -10.22 21.79 -24.90
N GLY A 559 -9.53 22.91 -24.71
CA GLY A 559 -10.00 24.25 -25.07
C GLY A 559 -11.01 24.87 -24.09
N GLU A 560 -11.37 24.17 -23.02
CA GLU A 560 -12.27 24.67 -21.97
C GLU A 560 -11.46 25.28 -20.80
N PRO A 561 -11.96 26.33 -20.14
CA PRO A 561 -11.36 26.80 -18.90
C PRO A 561 -11.52 25.74 -17.79
N GLY A 562 -10.48 25.53 -16.99
CA GLY A 562 -10.52 24.64 -15.85
C GLY A 562 -9.23 24.68 -15.05
N HIS A 563 -9.29 24.19 -13.82
CA HIS A 563 -8.12 24.09 -12.94
C HIS A 563 -7.77 22.62 -12.65
N PRO A 564 -6.48 22.22 -12.61
CA PRO A 564 -6.12 20.83 -12.29
C PRO A 564 -6.67 20.32 -10.93
N ARG A 565 -6.81 21.21 -9.93
CA ARG A 565 -7.45 20.92 -8.63
C ARG A 565 -8.96 20.62 -8.70
N GLU A 566 -9.61 20.80 -9.84
CA GLU A 566 -10.97 20.30 -10.04
C GLU A 566 -11.01 18.77 -10.21
N TYR A 567 -9.87 18.17 -10.53
CA TYR A 567 -9.76 16.73 -10.82
C TYR A 567 -8.81 15.98 -9.88
N LEU A 568 -7.68 16.57 -9.48
CA LEU A 568 -6.66 15.92 -8.65
C LEU A 568 -6.30 16.80 -7.45
N ASN A 569 -6.49 16.27 -6.25
CA ASN A 569 -6.25 16.99 -5.01
C ASN A 569 -5.41 16.17 -4.04
N PHE A 570 -4.36 16.81 -3.51
CA PHE A 570 -3.53 16.27 -2.44
C PHE A 570 -3.85 16.97 -1.11
N PHE A 571 -4.02 16.18 -0.07
CA PHE A 571 -4.28 16.61 1.29
C PHE A 571 -3.29 15.93 2.24
N CYS A 572 -3.17 16.49 3.44
CA CYS A 572 -2.60 15.80 4.59
C CYS A 572 -3.51 16.00 5.81
N LEU A 573 -3.17 15.37 6.93
CA LEU A 573 -3.88 15.57 8.19
C LEU A 573 -3.01 16.33 9.18
N ALA A 574 -3.65 17.18 9.98
CA ALA A 574 -3.01 17.96 11.01
C ALA A 574 -3.95 18.16 12.19
N ASN A 575 -3.37 18.52 13.34
CA ASN A 575 -4.16 18.95 14.48
C ASN A 575 -3.50 20.18 15.11
N ARG A 576 -4.30 20.98 15.80
CA ARG A 576 -3.88 22.13 16.58
C ARG A 576 -4.84 22.30 17.74
N GLU A 577 -4.30 22.24 18.96
CA GLU A 577 -5.09 22.17 20.19
C GLU A 577 -4.83 23.37 21.08
N GLU A 578 -5.88 24.02 21.56
CA GLU A 578 -5.76 24.93 22.69
C GLU A 578 -5.31 24.18 23.96
N THR A 579 -4.74 24.92 24.90
CA THR A 579 -4.30 24.35 26.19
C THR A 579 -5.52 23.88 26.98
N GLY A 580 -5.55 22.58 27.29
CA GLY A 580 -6.62 22.00 28.10
C GLY A 580 -6.59 22.50 29.56
N LYS A 581 -7.76 22.65 30.19
CA LYS A 581 -7.86 23.09 31.61
C LYS A 581 -7.21 22.13 32.61
N GLU A 582 -7.14 20.85 32.26
CA GLU A 582 -6.57 19.78 33.08
C GLU A 582 -5.27 19.22 32.47
N GLU A 583 -4.68 19.91 31.49
CA GLU A 583 -3.43 19.51 30.87
C GLU A 583 -2.27 19.65 31.86
N VAL A 584 -1.53 18.57 32.06
CA VAL A 584 -0.40 18.54 33.01
C VAL A 584 0.81 19.24 32.38
N ILE A 585 1.42 20.16 33.14
CA ILE A 585 2.64 20.85 32.73
C ILE A 585 3.82 19.87 32.77
N PRO A 586 4.58 19.70 31.67
CA PRO A 586 5.71 18.80 31.65
C PRO A 586 6.82 19.27 32.62
N PRO A 587 7.56 18.35 33.27
CA PRO A 587 8.61 18.69 34.22
C PRO A 587 9.82 19.37 33.57
N GLN A 588 10.02 19.19 32.27
CA GLN A 588 11.09 19.80 31.49
C GLN A 588 10.52 20.52 30.26
N SER A 589 11.32 21.41 29.68
CA SER A 589 10.97 22.09 28.43
C SER A 589 12.01 21.82 27.34
N PRO A 590 11.59 21.75 26.07
CA PRO A 590 12.52 21.68 24.96
C PRO A 590 13.36 22.95 24.81
N HIS A 591 14.47 22.86 24.08
CA HIS A 591 15.37 24.01 23.88
C HIS A 591 14.71 25.06 22.95
N PRO A 592 14.73 26.37 23.27
CA PRO A 592 13.98 27.40 22.55
C PRO A 592 14.25 27.54 21.04
N GLU A 593 15.43 27.12 20.59
CA GLU A 593 15.83 27.21 19.18
C GLU A 593 15.49 25.96 18.35
N THR A 594 14.76 24.99 18.93
CA THR A 594 14.44 23.71 18.29
C THR A 594 13.05 23.70 17.67
N GLN A 595 12.85 22.85 16.65
CA GLN A 595 11.52 22.53 16.13
C GLN A 595 10.58 22.08 17.24
N TYR A 596 11.08 21.31 18.21
CA TYR A 596 10.30 20.82 19.34
C TYR A 596 9.66 21.97 20.12
N TRP A 597 10.45 22.99 20.48
CA TRP A 597 9.94 24.17 21.15
C TRP A 597 8.88 24.89 20.33
N ASN A 598 9.12 25.06 19.02
CA ASN A 598 8.16 25.74 18.15
C ASN A 598 6.84 24.97 18.05
N ALA A 599 6.88 23.65 17.81
CA ALA A 599 5.69 22.81 17.71
C ALA A 599 4.91 22.76 19.03
N GLN A 600 5.61 22.67 20.16
CA GLN A 600 4.99 22.72 21.49
C GLN A 600 4.35 24.09 21.78
N LYS A 601 5.07 25.19 21.50
CA LYS A 601 4.59 26.55 21.72
C LYS A 601 3.41 26.90 20.83
N ASN A 602 3.47 26.52 19.55
CA ASN A 602 2.43 26.81 18.56
C ASN A 602 1.31 25.77 18.55
N ARG A 603 1.45 24.71 19.38
CA ARG A 603 0.42 23.72 19.72
C ARG A 603 -0.10 22.92 18.55
N ARG A 604 0.75 22.64 17.58
CA ARG A 604 0.36 22.03 16.31
C ARG A 604 1.34 20.94 15.89
N PHE A 605 0.81 19.93 15.22
CA PHE A 605 1.60 18.92 14.55
C PHE A 605 0.76 18.22 13.47
N MET A 606 1.40 17.47 12.59
CA MET A 606 0.66 16.61 11.66
C MET A 606 -0.01 15.46 12.42
N VAL A 607 -1.12 14.97 11.88
CA VAL A 607 -1.63 13.62 12.18
C VAL A 607 -1.01 12.69 11.13
N TYR A 608 -0.26 11.69 11.56
CA TYR A 608 0.52 10.88 10.66
C TYR A 608 -0.37 9.89 9.90
N VAL A 609 -0.47 10.06 8.58
CA VAL A 609 -1.21 9.16 7.71
C VAL A 609 -0.34 7.95 7.40
N HIS A 610 -0.59 6.85 8.11
CA HIS A 610 0.07 5.56 7.87
C HIS A 610 -0.80 4.60 7.05
N SER A 611 -2.07 4.90 6.80
CA SER A 611 -2.98 4.12 5.95
C SER A 611 -2.32 3.65 4.65
N LYS A 612 -2.75 2.49 4.14
CA LYS A 612 -2.53 2.05 2.75
C LYS A 612 -3.84 1.57 2.15
N LEU A 613 -4.63 2.54 1.71
CA LEU A 613 -6.04 2.38 1.35
C LEU A 613 -6.31 3.03 -0.01
N MET A 614 -7.13 2.38 -0.84
CA MET A 614 -7.74 2.98 -2.03
C MET A 614 -9.21 2.57 -2.14
N ILE A 615 -10.10 3.55 -2.22
CA ILE A 615 -11.54 3.39 -2.48
C ILE A 615 -11.83 3.89 -3.89
N VAL A 616 -12.58 3.09 -4.66
CA VAL A 616 -12.99 3.43 -6.02
C VAL A 616 -14.51 3.36 -6.14
N ASP A 617 -15.10 4.49 -6.55
CA ASP A 617 -16.52 4.66 -6.85
C ASP A 617 -17.50 4.27 -5.72
N ASP A 618 -17.05 4.20 -4.46
CA ASP A 618 -17.78 3.61 -3.31
C ASP A 618 -18.15 2.12 -3.48
N LEU A 619 -17.57 1.43 -4.46
CA LEU A 619 -17.92 0.06 -4.82
C LEU A 619 -16.81 -0.95 -4.57
N TYR A 620 -15.56 -0.50 -4.57
CA TYR A 620 -14.40 -1.38 -4.41
C TYR A 620 -13.37 -0.70 -3.50
N ILE A 621 -12.74 -1.52 -2.66
CA ILE A 621 -11.73 -1.07 -1.70
C ILE A 621 -10.51 -1.99 -1.76
N LEU A 622 -9.32 -1.39 -1.82
CA LEU A 622 -8.03 -2.03 -1.64
C LEU A 622 -7.44 -1.56 -0.32
N ILE A 623 -7.06 -2.50 0.55
CA ILE A 623 -6.52 -2.21 1.89
C ILE A 623 -5.44 -3.23 2.24
N GLY A 624 -4.33 -2.78 2.83
CA GLY A 624 -3.21 -3.67 3.14
C GLY A 624 -2.01 -2.94 3.75
N SER A 625 -0.82 -3.49 3.51
CA SER A 625 0.46 -2.95 4.01
C SER A 625 1.25 -2.15 2.97
N ALA A 626 0.89 -2.26 1.68
CA ALA A 626 1.71 -1.74 0.57
C ALA A 626 1.55 -0.24 0.34
N ASN A 627 2.65 0.49 0.45
CA ASN A 627 2.70 1.91 0.14
C ASN A 627 2.74 2.17 -1.38
N VAL A 628 2.31 3.35 -1.84
CA VAL A 628 2.50 3.75 -3.24
C VAL A 628 3.94 4.26 -3.41
N ASN A 629 4.87 3.31 -3.44
CA ASN A 629 6.28 3.50 -3.74
C ASN A 629 6.83 2.23 -4.42
N GLN A 630 8.05 2.30 -4.95
CA GLN A 630 8.68 1.14 -5.56
C GLN A 630 9.01 0.07 -4.53
N ARG A 631 9.43 0.43 -3.31
CA ARG A 631 9.67 -0.52 -2.21
C ARG A 631 8.52 -1.53 -2.02
N SER A 632 7.28 -1.08 -2.11
CA SER A 632 6.10 -1.94 -1.88
C SER A 632 5.56 -2.56 -3.17
N MET A 633 5.65 -1.87 -4.30
CA MET A 633 5.03 -2.29 -5.58
C MET A 633 5.92 -3.24 -6.41
N ASP A 634 7.21 -3.38 -6.05
CA ASP A 634 8.21 -4.11 -6.85
C ASP A 634 8.16 -5.64 -6.73
N GLY A 635 7.64 -6.19 -5.63
CA GLY A 635 7.62 -7.64 -5.41
C GLY A 635 8.97 -8.26 -5.01
N GLN A 636 10.11 -7.68 -5.41
CA GLN A 636 11.46 -8.12 -5.00
C GLN A 636 12.09 -7.25 -3.90
N ARG A 637 11.44 -6.13 -3.55
CA ARG A 637 11.88 -5.26 -2.45
C ARG A 637 11.25 -5.71 -1.13
N ASP A 638 10.34 -4.94 -0.54
CA ASP A 638 9.66 -5.34 0.69
C ASP A 638 8.58 -6.38 0.37
N THR A 639 8.33 -7.30 1.30
CA THR A 639 7.18 -8.20 1.17
C THR A 639 5.92 -7.54 1.71
N GLU A 640 4.85 -7.53 0.93
CA GLU A 640 3.59 -6.86 1.25
C GLU A 640 2.40 -7.78 1.05
N ILE A 641 1.27 -7.42 1.66
CA ILE A 641 -0.02 -8.10 1.47
C ILE A 641 -1.14 -7.06 1.47
N ALA A 642 -2.14 -7.28 0.61
CA ALA A 642 -3.35 -6.48 0.57
C ALA A 642 -4.55 -7.35 0.21
N ILE A 643 -5.74 -6.84 0.48
CA ILE A 643 -6.99 -7.40 -0.06
C ILE A 643 -7.66 -6.37 -0.95
N GLY A 644 -8.26 -6.83 -2.03
CA GLY A 644 -9.25 -6.06 -2.77
C GLY A 644 -10.62 -6.70 -2.63
N CYS A 645 -11.63 -5.89 -2.34
CA CYS A 645 -12.95 -6.42 -2.05
C CYS A 645 -14.09 -5.49 -2.46
N TYR A 646 -15.25 -6.10 -2.69
CA TYR A 646 -16.51 -5.44 -2.99
C TYR A 646 -17.68 -6.27 -2.46
N GLN A 647 -18.83 -5.63 -2.31
CA GLN A 647 -20.07 -6.29 -1.90
C GLN A 647 -20.93 -6.66 -3.12
N SER A 648 -21.39 -7.90 -3.17
CA SER A 648 -22.44 -8.30 -4.10
C SER A 648 -23.74 -7.57 -3.74
N GLN A 649 -24.30 -6.83 -4.68
CA GLN A 649 -25.58 -6.15 -4.50
C GLN A 649 -26.74 -7.12 -4.77
N SER A 650 -27.64 -7.29 -3.80
CA SER A 650 -28.94 -7.92 -4.07
C SER A 650 -29.93 -6.90 -4.65
N ASP A 651 -30.98 -7.34 -5.35
CA ASP A 651 -32.02 -6.44 -5.88
C ASP A 651 -32.75 -5.61 -4.79
N LYS A 652 -32.68 -6.04 -3.52
CA LYS A 652 -33.22 -5.30 -2.36
C LYS A 652 -32.23 -4.28 -1.78
N ASP A 653 -30.93 -4.44 -2.02
CA ASP A 653 -29.85 -3.58 -1.50
C ASP A 653 -29.56 -2.36 -2.37
N LYS A 654 -30.21 -2.21 -3.54
CA LYS A 654 -30.06 -1.04 -4.42
C LYS A 654 -30.40 0.30 -3.74
N MET A 655 -31.07 0.29 -2.59
CA MET A 655 -31.38 1.48 -1.79
C MET A 655 -30.31 1.82 -0.73
N SER A 656 -29.43 0.88 -0.33
CA SER A 656 -28.36 1.13 0.64
C SER A 656 -27.01 1.20 -0.06
N ARG A 657 -26.26 2.29 0.10
CA ARG A 657 -24.99 2.55 -0.60
C ARG A 657 -23.81 1.64 -0.19
N GLY A 658 -24.04 0.62 0.65
CA GLY A 658 -23.05 -0.39 1.06
C GLY A 658 -22.10 0.05 2.18
N ASP A 659 -21.36 -0.90 2.73
CA ASP A 659 -20.40 -0.69 3.83
C ASP A 659 -19.16 0.10 3.38
N ILE A 660 -18.76 0.01 2.10
CA ILE A 660 -17.63 0.79 1.56
C ILE A 660 -17.95 2.28 1.53
N HIS A 661 -19.15 2.65 1.06
CA HIS A 661 -19.63 4.03 1.13
C HIS A 661 -19.70 4.52 2.57
N ALA A 662 -20.24 3.70 3.47
CA ALA A 662 -20.37 4.04 4.88
C ALA A 662 -19.01 4.27 5.53
N TYR A 663 -18.04 3.40 5.26
CA TYR A 663 -16.67 3.54 5.69
C TYR A 663 -16.02 4.84 5.16
N ARG A 664 -16.16 5.13 3.86
CA ARG A 664 -15.66 6.38 3.29
C ARG A 664 -16.29 7.61 3.95
N MET A 665 -17.60 7.60 4.18
CA MET A 665 -18.33 8.68 4.87
C MET A 665 -17.80 8.88 6.29
N SER A 666 -17.50 7.80 7.02
CA SER A 666 -16.87 7.85 8.35
C SER A 666 -15.49 8.53 8.31
N LEU A 667 -14.63 8.12 7.36
CA LEU A 667 -13.30 8.73 7.16
C LEU A 667 -13.42 10.23 6.90
N TRP A 668 -14.27 10.65 5.96
CA TRP A 668 -14.40 12.09 5.70
C TRP A 668 -15.04 12.84 6.86
N TYR A 669 -15.91 12.20 7.64
CA TYR A 669 -16.47 12.85 8.83
C TYR A 669 -15.39 13.07 9.90
N GLU A 670 -14.49 12.12 10.14
CA GLU A 670 -13.33 12.34 11.00
C GLU A 670 -12.46 13.48 10.45
N HIS A 671 -12.10 13.41 9.17
CA HIS A 671 -11.18 14.38 8.58
C HIS A 671 -11.75 15.80 8.54
N THR A 672 -13.06 15.94 8.33
CA THR A 672 -13.68 17.26 8.04
C THR A 672 -14.61 17.76 9.13
N LYS A 673 -15.00 16.91 10.08
CA LYS A 673 -16.13 17.11 11.02
C LYS A 673 -17.45 17.51 10.35
N CYS A 674 -17.53 17.37 9.03
CA CYS A 674 -18.62 17.85 8.21
C CYS A 674 -19.55 16.68 7.86
N ALA A 675 -20.82 16.82 8.24
CA ALA A 675 -21.88 15.87 7.96
C ALA A 675 -22.71 16.26 6.73
N ASP A 676 -22.15 17.03 5.78
CA ASP A 676 -22.87 17.48 4.59
C ASP A 676 -23.11 16.31 3.63
N GLN A 677 -24.20 15.59 3.92
CA GLN A 677 -24.55 14.36 3.24
C GLN A 677 -24.90 14.59 1.77
N GLU A 678 -25.41 15.76 1.39
CA GLU A 678 -25.82 16.00 0.00
C GLU A 678 -24.60 16.12 -0.91
N LEU A 679 -23.56 16.84 -0.48
CA LEU A 679 -22.34 17.02 -1.28
C LEU A 679 -21.43 15.79 -1.28
N PHE A 680 -21.17 15.20 -0.11
CA PHE A 680 -20.21 14.09 0.02
C PHE A 680 -20.75 12.74 -0.49
N GLN A 681 -22.01 12.69 -0.89
CA GLN A 681 -22.60 11.55 -1.60
C GLN A 681 -22.16 11.45 -3.07
N ASP A 682 -21.68 12.55 -3.67
CA ASP A 682 -21.22 12.58 -5.06
C ASP A 682 -19.80 13.16 -5.15
N PRO A 683 -18.77 12.36 -4.79
CA PRO A 683 -17.38 12.82 -4.78
C PRO A 683 -16.85 13.30 -6.13
N GLN A 684 -17.45 12.89 -7.24
CA GLN A 684 -17.06 13.35 -8.58
C GLN A 684 -17.59 14.75 -8.93
N SER A 685 -18.53 15.29 -8.15
CA SER A 685 -19.14 16.60 -8.41
C SER A 685 -18.15 17.73 -8.12
N LEU A 686 -18.23 18.80 -8.92
CA LEU A 686 -17.37 19.96 -8.76
C LEU A 686 -17.62 20.64 -7.40
N GLU A 687 -18.87 20.64 -6.95
CA GLU A 687 -19.32 21.18 -5.66
C GLU A 687 -18.67 20.42 -4.49
N CYS A 688 -18.62 19.09 -4.55
CA CYS A 688 -17.93 18.28 -3.54
C CYS A 688 -16.43 18.56 -3.53
N VAL A 689 -15.78 18.61 -4.71
CA VAL A 689 -14.36 18.93 -4.82
C VAL A 689 -14.05 20.30 -4.23
N GLN A 690 -14.83 21.32 -4.60
CA GLN A 690 -14.67 22.69 -4.08
C GLN A 690 -14.89 22.75 -2.57
N LYS A 691 -15.87 22.02 -2.03
CA LYS A 691 -16.11 21.95 -0.58
C LYS A 691 -14.92 21.35 0.16
N MET A 692 -14.39 20.21 -0.31
CA MET A 692 -13.21 19.56 0.29
C MET A 692 -11.98 20.47 0.23
N CYS A 693 -11.71 21.09 -0.93
CA CYS A 693 -10.62 22.06 -1.08
C CYS A 693 -10.79 23.28 -0.18
N SER A 694 -12.02 23.81 -0.05
CA SER A 694 -12.30 24.95 0.83
C SER A 694 -12.04 24.63 2.29
N ILE A 695 -12.43 23.43 2.76
CA ILE A 695 -12.13 22.98 4.12
C ILE A 695 -10.61 22.89 4.31
N GLY A 696 -9.92 22.19 3.40
CA GLY A 696 -8.46 22.03 3.48
C GLY A 696 -7.69 23.35 3.42
N ASP A 697 -8.11 24.30 2.57
CA ASP A 697 -7.46 25.61 2.42
C ASP A 697 -7.73 26.52 3.64
N GLN A 698 -8.93 26.44 4.24
CA GLN A 698 -9.24 27.16 5.48
C GLN A 698 -8.45 26.60 6.65
N MET A 699 -8.40 25.28 6.79
CA MET A 699 -7.66 24.62 7.87
C MET A 699 -6.15 24.77 7.71
N TRP A 700 -5.62 24.84 6.48
CA TRP A 700 -4.22 25.19 6.27
C TRP A 700 -3.90 26.57 6.86
N LYS A 701 -4.75 27.58 6.63
CA LYS A 701 -4.55 28.92 7.21
C LYS A 701 -4.59 28.92 8.74
N VAL A 702 -5.49 28.14 9.34
CA VAL A 702 -5.58 27.96 10.79
C VAL A 702 -4.33 27.25 11.31
N TYR A 703 -3.92 26.17 10.65
CA TYR A 703 -2.75 25.39 11.04
C TYR A 703 -1.46 26.21 10.92
N SER A 704 -1.24 26.91 9.80
CA SER A 704 0.00 27.65 9.53
C SER A 704 0.05 29.04 10.17
N GLY A 705 -1.09 29.59 10.61
CA GLY A 705 -1.19 30.93 11.18
C GLY A 705 -0.42 31.14 12.50
N GLU A 706 -0.10 32.38 12.81
CA GLU A 706 0.63 32.76 14.04
C GLU A 706 -0.24 32.64 15.29
N ASP A 707 -1.53 33.00 15.18
CA ASP A 707 -2.48 32.94 16.29
C ASP A 707 -2.78 31.49 16.69
N LEU A 708 -2.87 31.24 17.99
CA LEU A 708 -3.28 29.94 18.52
C LEU A 708 -4.80 29.80 18.38
N VAL A 709 -5.24 29.03 17.39
CA VAL A 709 -6.64 28.73 17.11
C VAL A 709 -6.80 27.23 17.02
N ASP A 710 -7.72 26.67 17.81
CA ASP A 710 -8.05 25.25 17.77
C ASP A 710 -8.62 24.85 16.41
N MET A 711 -8.26 23.67 15.90
CA MET A 711 -8.85 23.14 14.67
C MET A 711 -10.22 22.47 14.90
N GLU A 712 -10.68 22.43 16.15
CA GLU A 712 -11.97 21.93 16.62
C GLU A 712 -12.26 20.50 16.14
N GLY A 713 -11.23 19.66 15.99
CA GLY A 713 -11.36 18.28 15.48
C GLY A 713 -11.60 18.18 13.98
N VAL A 714 -11.30 19.22 13.21
CA VAL A 714 -11.15 19.13 11.75
C VAL A 714 -9.67 18.85 11.47
N HIS A 715 -9.35 17.76 10.78
CA HIS A 715 -7.97 17.35 10.55
C HIS A 715 -7.48 17.59 9.12
N LEU A 716 -8.40 17.64 8.15
CA LEU A 716 -8.07 17.78 6.73
C LEU A 716 -7.43 19.13 6.44
N VAL A 717 -6.21 19.10 5.90
CA VAL A 717 -5.50 20.28 5.40
C VAL A 717 -5.06 20.05 3.96
N THR A 718 -5.14 21.09 3.12
CA THR A 718 -4.59 21.03 1.76
C THR A 718 -3.08 20.82 1.84
N TYR A 719 -2.54 19.92 1.02
CA TYR A 719 -1.09 19.68 1.01
C TYR A 719 -0.36 20.98 0.61
N PRO A 720 0.72 21.39 1.30
CA PRO A 720 1.25 22.75 1.23
C PRO A 720 2.03 23.07 -0.06
N MET A 721 1.31 23.19 -1.17
CA MET A 721 1.85 23.57 -2.47
C MET A 721 0.85 24.40 -3.27
N ASN A 722 1.35 25.21 -4.19
CA ASN A 722 0.51 25.90 -5.15
C ASN A 722 0.51 25.15 -6.49
N VAL A 723 -0.63 25.13 -7.17
CA VAL A 723 -0.76 24.53 -8.52
C VAL A 723 -1.38 25.58 -9.42
N THR A 724 -0.73 25.89 -10.54
CA THR A 724 -1.24 26.86 -11.50
C THR A 724 -2.25 26.23 -12.47
N GLN A 725 -2.99 27.05 -13.20
CA GLN A 725 -3.91 26.59 -14.26
C GLN A 725 -3.23 25.74 -15.34
N ASN A 726 -1.92 25.93 -15.55
CA ASN A 726 -1.14 25.18 -16.53
C ASN A 726 -0.61 23.84 -15.99
N GLY A 727 -0.91 23.49 -14.73
CA GLY A 727 -0.40 22.27 -14.10
C GLY A 727 1.02 22.39 -13.54
N THR A 728 1.57 23.60 -13.45
CA THR A 728 2.87 23.83 -12.79
C THR A 728 2.68 23.79 -11.28
N VAL A 729 3.56 23.06 -10.58
CA VAL A 729 3.56 22.99 -9.11
C VAL A 729 4.62 23.93 -8.57
N GLU A 730 4.20 24.90 -7.76
CA GLU A 730 5.01 25.97 -7.17
C GLU A 730 5.09 25.82 -5.65
N ASP A 731 6.12 26.40 -5.05
CA ASP A 731 6.25 26.46 -3.59
C ASP A 731 5.25 27.50 -3.05
N LEU A 732 4.78 27.33 -1.80
CA LEU A 732 4.02 28.39 -1.14
C LEU A 732 4.92 29.62 -0.95
N THR A 733 4.35 30.82 -1.11
CA THR A 733 5.08 32.09 -0.87
C THR A 733 5.37 32.33 0.59
N ASP A 734 4.55 31.74 1.46
CA ASP A 734 4.62 31.93 2.91
C ASP A 734 5.74 31.07 3.52
N ASN A 735 6.35 31.57 4.60
CA ASN A 735 7.39 30.87 5.36
C ASN A 735 8.58 30.36 4.51
N GLU A 736 8.91 31.05 3.41
CA GLU A 736 9.96 30.65 2.44
C GLU A 736 9.77 29.23 1.87
N GLY A 737 8.54 28.73 1.83
CA GLY A 737 8.21 27.37 1.38
C GLY A 737 8.60 26.26 2.37
N ASN A 738 8.84 26.60 3.64
CA ASN A 738 9.12 25.63 4.71
C ASN A 738 7.84 25.16 5.42
N PHE A 739 7.87 23.94 5.96
CA PHE A 739 6.80 23.50 6.86
C PHE A 739 6.75 24.39 8.11
N PRO A 740 5.55 24.67 8.66
CA PRO A 740 5.40 25.43 9.89
C PRO A 740 6.24 24.82 11.02
N ASP A 741 6.87 25.68 11.84
CA ASP A 741 7.75 25.31 12.97
C ASP A 741 9.13 24.72 12.61
N THR A 742 9.42 24.57 11.32
CA THR A 742 10.64 23.92 10.81
C THR A 742 11.48 24.87 9.95
N ARG A 743 12.71 24.43 9.60
CA ARG A 743 13.54 25.04 8.55
C ARG A 743 13.58 24.19 7.27
N THR A 744 12.61 23.31 7.13
CA THR A 744 12.60 22.26 6.12
C THR A 744 11.65 22.61 4.99
N GLN A 745 12.17 22.64 3.78
CA GLN A 745 11.39 22.94 2.58
C GLN A 745 10.41 21.82 2.25
N VAL A 746 9.17 22.18 1.93
CA VAL A 746 8.11 21.23 1.57
C VAL A 746 8.50 20.36 0.37
N LYS A 747 9.18 20.96 -0.62
CA LYS A 747 9.62 20.26 -1.83
C LYS A 747 10.71 19.21 -1.60
N GLY A 748 11.30 19.16 -0.42
CA GLY A 748 12.44 18.30 -0.11
C GLY A 748 13.69 18.64 -0.91
N LYS A 749 14.69 17.75 -0.82
CA LYS A 749 15.97 17.89 -1.50
C LYS A 749 16.55 16.52 -1.86
N ARG A 750 16.96 16.37 -3.11
CA ARG A 750 17.69 15.18 -3.57
C ARG A 750 18.98 14.98 -2.76
N SER A 751 19.12 13.82 -2.12
CA SER A 751 20.37 13.44 -1.46
C SER A 751 21.46 13.11 -2.49
N MET A 752 22.68 13.57 -2.23
CA MET A 752 23.86 13.21 -3.04
C MET A 752 24.54 11.93 -2.56
N LEU A 753 24.18 11.46 -1.36
CA LEU A 753 24.80 10.31 -0.70
C LEU A 753 23.94 9.05 -0.79
N LEU A 754 22.61 9.20 -0.75
CA LEU A 754 21.67 8.07 -0.76
C LEU A 754 21.33 7.63 -2.19
N PRO A 755 21.61 6.37 -2.56
CA PRO A 755 21.11 5.82 -3.81
C PRO A 755 19.57 5.79 -3.81
N PRO A 756 18.89 6.07 -4.93
CA PRO A 756 17.43 6.13 -4.95
C PRO A 756 16.73 4.84 -4.51
N VAL A 757 17.38 3.67 -4.64
CA VAL A 757 16.80 2.39 -4.22
C VAL A 757 16.40 2.35 -2.74
N PHE A 758 17.02 3.17 -1.89
CA PHE A 758 16.69 3.27 -0.47
C PHE A 758 15.41 4.06 -0.19
N THR A 759 15.13 5.07 -1.02
CA THR A 759 14.13 6.12 -0.78
C THR A 759 12.99 6.13 -1.81
N THR A 760 12.95 5.15 -2.72
CA THR A 760 11.96 5.05 -3.81
C THR A 760 10.94 3.94 -3.69
#